data_AF-A0A0H5C5Z9-F1
#
_entry.id   AF-A0A0H5C5Z9-F1
#
_cell.length_a   1.000
_cell.length_b   1.000
_cell.length_c   1.000
_cell.angle_alpha   90.00
_cell.angle_beta   90.00
_cell.angle_gamma   90.00
#
_symmetry.space_group_name_H-M   'P 1'
#
loop_
_entity.id
_entity.type
_entity.pdbx_description
1 polymer ?
#
loop_
_entity_poly.entity_id
_entity_poly.type
_entity_poly.pdbx_seq_one_letter_code
_entity_poly.pdbx_strand_id
1 'polypeptide(L)'
;MTEKLRSIATTCNELTSSKAMREEQFEQSKQNFSKQLEEYRAKQLELETSQSDLVAFTEELEKEKNELSKSVSSLTSQKDSEIAKLQDEIKKEKEIIHDVKSQLENSNAQCKEHEDLISSLRSSIDSMKEEAHELSKKHSSELEMINSKHDDKVKFLQKTIEEKSSEKDEVISSFQNQLDELGNEKTAIEQELTKCKSEVSDKAKSLKSQSLELEKLKCEIQGLVDEVSELNKAKELADNDLKVSSKESEERLAEFQKTIDDLLKTKIDLETELDDIAAEFEAKEADFKKQILQLTETVSSTESEKKSLSSTMEMISQTVELKNKEAESLSHLLKTKTKDLETLENELSTVKAEKDALEKSIETSKKTITEFKSSKAILTKDVEALSEKLRNSSQELKAAKSKLEDEKAKASSKVQSLTKEIGELKETMKEASSGFEKERALLTENSSSTVKEYSEKITLLEEKLKTAQSSHESKLHDLESENSNLSETISELNMEITKLKDDSADKESKITQLKETIEENTSKVESLESQLSTATQTESLLRDLESKAKKLESDLSKSQSLVQTKDEELKLAKSSLEKIEKQKQALESTNKSLVTEYEDAESLLSELKASHKKALKKLEDSLSSLQKSRDDLQKKLENEKSTAKEFKALSESKTEELTQEVVDLKSSQKSMEEKLKTLIDSSTKKESDYLQSIEDLTKQNETLNLKITELLGASVKSEDLQAKEEQITALQETTADLKQQIAALSKLKEEKIVLETKLSSIDKNSVPKSEFDEMILVMDDLDEKKNKYKMLAKKLGADVSSDEESEDDDDEDED
;
A
#
# COMPACT_ATOMS: atom_id res chain seq x y z
N MET A 1 -228.95 -113.12 14.87
CA MET A 1 -228.69 -111.67 14.69
C MET A 1 -227.72 -111.09 15.75
N THR A 2 -227.03 -111.93 16.54
CA THR A 2 -226.25 -111.49 17.72
C THR A 2 -224.73 -111.48 17.50
N GLU A 3 -224.21 -112.10 16.44
CA GLU A 3 -222.76 -112.16 16.18
C GLU A 3 -222.19 -110.95 15.43
N LYS A 4 -223.01 -110.16 14.72
CA LYS A 4 -222.54 -108.98 13.98
C LYS A 4 -222.19 -107.76 14.86
N LEU A 5 -222.72 -107.68 16.08
CA LEU A 5 -222.42 -106.56 17.01
C LEU A 5 -221.11 -106.74 17.78
N ARG A 6 -220.62 -107.98 17.94
CA ARG A 6 -219.31 -108.25 18.59
C ARG A 6 -218.12 -107.95 17.65
N SER A 7 -218.34 -107.97 16.34
CA SER A 7 -217.33 -107.67 15.31
C SER A 7 -216.93 -106.18 15.26
N ILE A 8 -217.84 -105.26 15.61
CA ILE A 8 -217.62 -103.80 15.54
C ILE A 8 -216.93 -103.25 16.79
N ALA A 9 -217.23 -103.79 17.98
CA ALA A 9 -216.62 -103.32 19.23
C ALA A 9 -215.11 -103.63 19.31
N THR A 10 -214.67 -104.78 18.78
CA THR A 10 -213.25 -105.17 18.80
C THR A 10 -212.43 -104.31 17.83
N THR A 11 -212.98 -104.01 16.65
CA THR A 11 -212.30 -103.16 15.65
C THR A 11 -212.19 -101.70 16.10
N CYS A 12 -213.16 -101.17 16.85
CA CYS A 12 -213.05 -99.82 17.43
C CYS A 12 -211.95 -99.71 18.51
N ASN A 13 -211.74 -100.74 19.33
CA ASN A 13 -210.66 -100.73 20.33
C ASN A 13 -209.27 -100.83 19.68
N GLU A 14 -209.11 -101.63 18.63
CA GLU A 14 -207.85 -101.76 17.88
C GLU A 14 -207.48 -100.45 17.17
N LEU A 15 -208.45 -99.75 16.58
CA LEU A 15 -208.23 -98.45 15.93
C LEU A 15 -207.83 -97.36 16.93
N THR A 16 -208.39 -97.37 18.13
CA THR A 16 -208.08 -96.38 19.17
C THR A 16 -206.66 -96.59 19.71
N SER A 17 -206.23 -97.85 19.87
CA SER A 17 -204.87 -98.19 20.28
C SER A 17 -203.83 -97.87 19.19
N SER A 18 -204.18 -98.12 17.91
CA SER A 18 -203.34 -97.80 16.76
C SER A 18 -203.15 -96.29 16.57
N LYS A 19 -204.18 -95.47 16.85
CA LYS A 19 -204.08 -94.01 16.82
C LYS A 19 -203.13 -93.50 17.92
N ALA A 20 -203.29 -93.98 19.16
CA ALA A 20 -202.43 -93.58 20.28
C ALA A 20 -200.94 -93.91 20.03
N MET A 21 -200.63 -95.09 19.49
CA MET A 21 -199.24 -95.43 19.12
C MET A 21 -198.67 -94.52 18.02
N ARG A 22 -199.47 -94.16 17.01
CA ARG A 22 -199.00 -93.25 15.95
C ARG A 22 -198.75 -91.84 16.46
N GLU A 23 -199.59 -91.36 17.37
CA GLU A 23 -199.45 -90.05 17.99
C GLU A 23 -198.20 -90.00 18.89
N GLU A 24 -197.91 -91.08 19.62
CA GLU A 24 -196.69 -91.23 20.40
C GLU A 24 -195.43 -91.34 19.52
N GLN A 25 -195.48 -92.08 18.40
CA GLN A 25 -194.39 -92.12 17.42
C GLN A 25 -194.14 -90.77 16.74
N PHE A 26 -195.19 -89.99 16.50
CA PHE A 26 -195.07 -88.67 15.91
C PHE A 26 -194.40 -87.69 16.88
N GLU A 27 -194.80 -87.66 18.16
CA GLU A 27 -194.11 -86.80 19.14
C GLU A 27 -192.70 -87.26 19.46
N GLN A 28 -192.41 -88.57 19.50
CA GLN A 28 -191.03 -89.04 19.59
C GLN A 28 -190.20 -88.58 18.38
N SER A 29 -190.74 -88.66 17.16
CA SER A 29 -190.04 -88.19 15.96
C SER A 29 -189.78 -86.69 15.98
N LYS A 30 -190.77 -85.89 16.38
CA LYS A 30 -190.65 -84.44 16.50
C LYS A 30 -189.63 -84.04 17.56
N GLN A 31 -189.61 -84.72 18.70
CA GLN A 31 -188.62 -84.49 19.75
C GLN A 31 -187.21 -84.87 19.27
N ASN A 32 -187.07 -85.93 18.48
CA ASN A 32 -185.80 -86.35 17.89
C ASN A 32 -185.29 -85.35 16.83
N PHE A 33 -186.16 -84.86 15.95
CA PHE A 33 -185.81 -83.80 15.00
C PHE A 33 -185.45 -82.48 15.69
N SER A 34 -186.14 -82.13 16.79
CA SER A 34 -185.80 -80.94 17.58
C SER A 34 -184.39 -81.04 18.17
N LYS A 35 -184.00 -82.20 18.71
CA LYS A 35 -182.64 -82.44 19.21
C LYS A 35 -181.59 -82.35 18.10
N GLN A 36 -181.85 -82.95 16.94
CA GLN A 36 -180.92 -82.86 15.80
C GLN A 36 -180.76 -81.41 15.30
N LEU A 37 -181.83 -80.62 15.29
CA LEU A 37 -181.78 -79.20 14.94
C LEU A 37 -180.95 -78.38 15.93
N GLU A 38 -181.05 -78.67 17.23
CA GLU A 38 -180.19 -78.07 18.25
C GLU A 38 -178.72 -78.48 18.09
N GLU A 39 -178.43 -79.75 17.81
CA GLU A 39 -177.07 -80.22 17.53
C GLU A 39 -176.47 -79.56 16.27
N TYR A 40 -177.24 -79.40 15.20
CA TYR A 40 -176.76 -78.72 14.00
C TYR A 40 -176.55 -77.22 14.23
N ARG A 41 -177.40 -76.56 15.01
CA ARG A 41 -177.18 -75.15 15.39
C ARG A 41 -175.93 -74.99 16.24
N ALA A 42 -175.68 -75.91 17.18
CA ALA A 42 -174.47 -75.89 17.98
C ALA A 42 -173.20 -76.07 17.11
N LYS A 43 -173.20 -77.03 16.18
CA LYS A 43 -172.09 -77.23 15.23
C LYS A 43 -171.88 -76.02 14.30
N GLN A 44 -172.95 -75.38 13.86
CA GLN A 44 -172.85 -74.18 13.02
C GLN A 44 -172.19 -73.04 13.80
N LEU A 45 -172.58 -72.83 15.06
CA LEU A 45 -171.97 -71.83 15.93
C LEU A 45 -170.47 -72.12 16.15
N GLU A 46 -170.11 -73.38 16.39
CA GLU A 46 -168.71 -73.81 16.58
C GLU A 46 -167.85 -73.60 15.31
N LEU A 47 -168.43 -73.87 14.13
CA LEU A 47 -167.80 -73.60 12.83
C LEU A 47 -167.62 -72.10 12.57
N GLU A 48 -168.64 -71.28 12.87
CA GLU A 48 -168.56 -69.82 12.74
C GLU A 48 -167.49 -69.23 13.67
N THR A 49 -167.39 -69.77 14.90
CA THR A 49 -166.35 -69.38 15.86
C THR A 49 -164.96 -69.77 15.35
N SER A 50 -164.79 -71.01 14.88
CA SER A 50 -163.52 -71.48 14.31
C SER A 50 -163.11 -70.72 13.05
N GLN A 51 -164.08 -70.33 12.22
CA GLN A 51 -163.84 -69.50 11.04
C GLN A 51 -163.39 -68.09 11.43
N SER A 52 -163.99 -67.49 12.46
CA SER A 52 -163.57 -66.20 13.02
C SER A 52 -162.14 -66.27 13.56
N ASP A 53 -161.79 -67.34 14.30
CA ASP A 53 -160.45 -67.52 14.85
C ASP A 53 -159.39 -67.71 13.75
N LEU A 54 -159.71 -68.45 12.67
CA LEU A 54 -158.84 -68.60 11.51
C LEU A 54 -158.61 -67.29 10.76
N VAL A 55 -159.64 -66.46 10.61
CA VAL A 55 -159.51 -65.12 10.00
C VAL A 55 -158.60 -64.25 10.85
N ALA A 56 -158.81 -64.21 12.17
CA ALA A 56 -157.97 -63.46 13.09
C ALA A 56 -156.50 -63.94 13.04
N PHE A 57 -156.26 -65.24 13.02
CA PHE A 57 -154.92 -65.81 12.89
C PHE A 57 -154.25 -65.45 11.55
N THR A 58 -155.03 -65.42 10.47
CA THR A 58 -154.52 -65.04 9.14
C THR A 58 -154.15 -63.56 9.08
N GLU A 59 -154.95 -62.69 9.71
CA GLU A 59 -154.65 -61.26 9.83
C GLU A 59 -153.37 -61.01 10.67
N GLU A 60 -153.17 -61.77 11.74
CA GLU A 60 -151.95 -61.72 12.57
C GLU A 60 -150.70 -62.13 11.76
N LEU A 61 -150.78 -63.22 11.00
CA LEU A 61 -149.70 -63.67 10.12
C LEU A 61 -149.38 -62.67 9.00
N GLU A 62 -150.40 -62.03 8.41
CA GLU A 62 -150.19 -61.02 7.37
C GLU A 62 -149.51 -59.76 7.98
N LYS A 63 -149.87 -59.40 9.21
CA LYS A 63 -149.20 -58.32 9.94
C LYS A 63 -147.75 -58.65 10.23
N GLU A 64 -147.46 -59.86 10.74
CA GLU A 64 -146.11 -60.33 11.03
C GLU A 64 -145.25 -60.38 9.75
N LYS A 65 -145.79 -60.90 8.65
CA LYS A 65 -145.15 -60.89 7.32
C LYS A 65 -144.82 -59.48 6.84
N ASN A 66 -145.72 -58.52 7.04
CA ASN A 66 -145.49 -57.13 6.65
C ASN A 66 -144.42 -56.45 7.53
N GLU A 67 -144.37 -56.75 8.82
CA GLU A 67 -143.33 -56.26 9.74
C GLU A 67 -141.95 -56.88 9.42
N LEU A 68 -141.92 -58.18 9.11
CA LEU A 68 -140.70 -58.85 8.65
C LEU A 68 -140.21 -58.27 7.33
N SER A 69 -141.12 -58.02 6.37
CA SER A 69 -140.80 -57.42 5.07
C SER A 69 -140.20 -56.02 5.23
N LYS A 70 -140.77 -55.18 6.12
CA LYS A 70 -140.21 -53.87 6.46
C LYS A 70 -138.81 -53.99 7.07
N SER A 71 -138.64 -54.90 8.03
CA SER A 71 -137.35 -55.14 8.68
C SER A 71 -136.28 -55.59 7.69
N VAL A 72 -136.61 -56.53 6.79
CA VAL A 72 -135.71 -56.99 5.73
C VAL A 72 -135.37 -55.84 4.78
N SER A 73 -136.34 -55.04 4.36
CA SER A 73 -136.06 -53.90 3.46
C SER A 73 -135.13 -52.86 4.10
N SER A 74 -135.33 -52.56 5.39
CA SER A 74 -134.46 -51.67 6.16
C SER A 74 -133.04 -52.23 6.29
N LEU A 75 -132.91 -53.52 6.60
CA LEU A 75 -131.60 -54.17 6.72
C LEU A 75 -130.86 -54.20 5.38
N THR A 76 -131.57 -54.50 4.29
CA THR A 76 -131.01 -54.49 2.94
C THR A 76 -130.50 -53.09 2.57
N SER A 77 -131.30 -52.04 2.78
CA SER A 77 -130.85 -50.66 2.52
C SER A 77 -129.66 -50.25 3.38
N GLN A 78 -129.61 -50.67 4.65
CA GLN A 78 -128.48 -50.40 5.52
C GLN A 78 -127.21 -51.11 5.02
N LYS A 79 -127.31 -52.38 4.62
CA LYS A 79 -126.18 -53.15 4.12
C LYS A 79 -125.69 -52.67 2.76
N ASP A 80 -126.60 -52.25 1.87
CA ASP A 80 -126.24 -51.63 0.60
C ASP A 80 -125.48 -50.31 0.80
N SER A 81 -125.90 -49.50 1.78
CA SER A 81 -125.17 -48.28 2.14
C SER A 81 -123.77 -48.56 2.71
N GLU A 82 -123.63 -49.60 3.53
CA GLU A 82 -122.35 -50.02 4.09
C GLU A 82 -121.40 -50.57 3.00
N ILE A 83 -121.92 -51.37 2.08
CA ILE A 83 -121.18 -51.86 0.91
C ILE A 83 -120.70 -50.69 0.03
N ALA A 84 -121.55 -49.69 -0.22
CA ALA A 84 -121.17 -48.52 -1.01
C ALA A 84 -120.00 -47.73 -0.37
N LYS A 85 -120.03 -47.55 0.97
CA LYS A 85 -118.94 -46.90 1.69
C LYS A 85 -117.63 -47.68 1.60
N LEU A 86 -117.69 -49.00 1.78
CA LEU A 86 -116.51 -49.87 1.65
C LEU A 86 -115.95 -49.89 0.23
N GLN A 87 -116.81 -49.81 -0.79
CA GLN A 87 -116.39 -49.71 -2.18
C GLN A 87 -115.67 -48.38 -2.47
N ASP A 88 -116.16 -47.27 -1.91
CA ASP A 88 -115.50 -45.96 -2.01
C ASP A 88 -114.15 -45.93 -1.29
N GLU A 89 -114.05 -46.53 -0.09
CA GLU A 89 -112.77 -46.69 0.62
C GLU A 89 -111.79 -47.53 -0.20
N ILE A 90 -112.20 -48.72 -0.67
CA ILE A 90 -111.36 -49.57 -1.53
C ILE A 90 -110.86 -48.82 -2.77
N LYS A 91 -111.69 -47.94 -3.36
CA LYS A 91 -111.29 -47.11 -4.49
C LYS A 91 -110.21 -46.10 -4.10
N LYS A 92 -110.38 -45.39 -2.97
CA LYS A 92 -109.39 -44.44 -2.45
C LYS A 92 -108.07 -45.13 -2.10
N GLU A 93 -108.10 -46.27 -1.42
CA GLU A 93 -106.90 -47.05 -1.11
C GLU A 93 -106.16 -47.49 -2.39
N LYS A 94 -106.88 -47.88 -3.44
CA LYS A 94 -106.26 -48.23 -4.73
C LYS A 94 -105.58 -47.05 -5.40
N GLU A 95 -106.17 -45.85 -5.34
CA GLU A 95 -105.56 -44.63 -5.86
C GLU A 95 -104.28 -44.29 -5.10
N ILE A 96 -104.28 -44.40 -3.76
CA ILE A 96 -103.08 -44.21 -2.93
C ILE A 96 -102.00 -45.24 -3.25
N ILE A 97 -102.35 -46.52 -3.37
CA ILE A 97 -101.40 -47.58 -3.75
C ILE A 97 -100.79 -47.29 -5.13
N HIS A 98 -101.59 -46.80 -6.07
CA HIS A 98 -101.08 -46.44 -7.39
C HIS A 98 -100.05 -45.31 -7.31
N ASP A 99 -100.35 -44.24 -6.56
CA ASP A 99 -99.46 -43.09 -6.41
C ASP A 99 -98.15 -43.49 -5.73
N VAL A 100 -98.22 -44.25 -4.63
CA VAL A 100 -97.04 -44.78 -3.92
C VAL A 100 -96.19 -45.64 -4.84
N LYS A 101 -96.83 -46.48 -5.68
CA LYS A 101 -96.10 -47.31 -6.64
C LYS A 101 -95.37 -46.46 -7.69
N SER A 102 -96.00 -45.39 -8.17
CA SER A 102 -95.37 -44.46 -9.11
C SER A 102 -94.19 -43.72 -8.47
N GLN A 103 -94.33 -43.26 -7.22
CA GLN A 103 -93.25 -42.61 -6.48
C GLN A 103 -92.06 -43.55 -6.22
N LEU A 104 -92.33 -44.82 -5.91
CA LEU A 104 -91.31 -45.85 -5.73
C LEU A 104 -90.54 -46.11 -7.03
N GLU A 105 -91.25 -46.19 -8.15
CA GLU A 105 -90.66 -46.42 -9.47
C GLU A 105 -89.77 -45.24 -9.89
N ASN A 106 -90.20 -44.00 -9.63
CA ASN A 106 -89.38 -42.81 -9.85
C ASN A 106 -88.13 -42.80 -8.96
N SER A 107 -88.27 -43.11 -7.67
CA SER A 107 -87.14 -43.16 -6.73
C SER A 107 -86.11 -44.23 -7.14
N ASN A 108 -86.57 -45.39 -7.59
CA ASN A 108 -85.69 -46.45 -8.11
C ASN A 108 -84.94 -46.01 -9.38
N ALA A 109 -85.60 -45.27 -10.28
CA ALA A 109 -84.94 -44.72 -11.46
C ALA A 109 -83.83 -43.73 -11.08
N GLN A 110 -84.09 -42.84 -10.11
CA GLN A 110 -83.10 -41.89 -9.59
C GLN A 110 -81.91 -42.59 -8.91
N CYS A 111 -82.16 -43.62 -8.11
CA CYS A 111 -81.08 -44.42 -7.51
C CYS A 111 -80.16 -45.03 -8.57
N LYS A 112 -80.73 -45.50 -9.68
CA LYS A 112 -79.97 -46.09 -10.77
C LYS A 112 -79.10 -45.05 -11.49
N GLU A 113 -79.64 -43.86 -11.76
CA GLU A 113 -78.84 -42.75 -12.30
C GLU A 113 -77.68 -42.36 -11.37
N HIS A 114 -77.92 -42.33 -10.05
CA HIS A 114 -76.86 -42.06 -9.09
C HIS A 114 -75.79 -43.16 -9.07
N GLU A 115 -76.16 -44.44 -9.20
CA GLU A 115 -75.21 -45.55 -9.32
C GLU A 115 -74.33 -45.44 -10.57
N ASP A 116 -74.93 -45.07 -11.71
CA ASP A 116 -74.20 -44.85 -12.96
C ASP A 116 -73.25 -43.66 -12.85
N LEU A 117 -73.68 -42.55 -12.23
CA LEU A 117 -72.85 -41.38 -11.99
C LEU A 117 -71.66 -41.69 -11.05
N ILE A 118 -71.91 -42.43 -9.96
CA ILE A 118 -70.84 -42.87 -9.04
C ILE A 118 -69.82 -43.73 -9.79
N SER A 119 -70.27 -44.61 -10.68
CA SER A 119 -69.40 -45.48 -11.47
C SER A 119 -68.53 -44.67 -12.44
N SER A 120 -69.11 -43.68 -13.11
CA SER A 120 -68.38 -42.72 -13.97
C SER A 120 -67.32 -41.94 -13.19
N LEU A 121 -67.70 -41.37 -12.04
CA LEU A 121 -66.78 -40.61 -11.18
C LEU A 121 -65.63 -41.47 -10.66
N ARG A 122 -65.90 -42.73 -10.28
CA ARG A 122 -64.84 -43.66 -9.86
C ARG A 122 -63.83 -43.91 -10.99
N SER A 123 -64.30 -44.17 -12.20
CA SER A 123 -63.42 -44.36 -13.35
C SER A 123 -62.58 -43.12 -13.66
N SER A 124 -63.16 -41.92 -13.51
CA SER A 124 -62.43 -40.67 -13.69
C SER A 124 -61.36 -40.46 -12.63
N ILE A 125 -61.65 -40.76 -11.36
CA ILE A 125 -60.69 -40.71 -10.26
C ILE A 125 -59.53 -41.67 -10.50
N ASP A 126 -59.81 -42.90 -10.96
CA ASP A 126 -58.77 -43.89 -11.24
C ASP A 126 -57.86 -43.43 -12.39
N SER A 127 -58.44 -42.85 -13.46
CA SER A 127 -57.67 -42.24 -14.55
C SER A 127 -56.76 -41.10 -14.06
N MET A 128 -57.28 -40.20 -13.22
CA MET A 128 -56.50 -39.10 -12.68
C MET A 128 -55.37 -39.57 -11.75
N LYS A 129 -55.59 -40.64 -10.98
CA LYS A 129 -54.53 -41.24 -10.14
C LYS A 129 -53.39 -41.80 -10.97
N GLU A 130 -53.71 -42.49 -12.06
CA GLU A 130 -52.71 -43.05 -12.96
C GLU A 130 -51.86 -41.94 -13.61
N GLU A 131 -52.52 -40.88 -14.06
CA GLU A 131 -51.88 -39.71 -14.65
C GLU A 131 -50.98 -38.96 -13.66
N ALA A 132 -51.43 -38.81 -12.40
CA ALA A 132 -50.63 -38.25 -11.32
C ALA A 132 -49.40 -39.11 -11.00
N HIS A 133 -49.54 -40.45 -11.03
CA HIS A 133 -48.43 -41.36 -10.80
C HIS A 133 -47.36 -41.29 -11.92
N GLU A 134 -47.79 -41.25 -13.19
CA GLU A 134 -46.89 -41.05 -14.34
C GLU A 134 -46.16 -39.70 -14.28
N LEU A 135 -46.87 -38.61 -13.96
CA LEU A 135 -46.27 -37.28 -13.78
C LEU A 135 -45.24 -37.28 -12.64
N SER A 136 -45.56 -37.91 -11.50
CA SER A 136 -44.64 -38.01 -10.37
C SER A 136 -43.36 -38.78 -10.73
N LYS A 137 -43.50 -39.88 -11.49
CA LYS A 137 -42.37 -40.68 -11.96
C LYS A 137 -41.49 -39.88 -12.92
N LYS A 138 -42.11 -39.15 -13.86
CA LYS A 138 -41.39 -38.28 -14.80
C LYS A 138 -40.62 -37.18 -14.05
N HIS A 139 -41.27 -36.51 -13.10
CA HIS A 139 -40.64 -35.46 -12.29
C HIS A 139 -39.45 -35.98 -11.48
N SER A 140 -39.57 -37.20 -10.91
CA SER A 140 -38.45 -37.86 -10.22
C SER A 140 -37.26 -38.09 -11.15
N SER A 141 -37.50 -38.57 -12.37
CA SER A 141 -36.42 -38.80 -13.35
C SER A 141 -35.76 -37.51 -13.84
N GLU A 142 -36.53 -36.43 -14.01
CA GLU A 142 -36.00 -35.12 -14.39
C GLU A 142 -35.15 -34.51 -13.27
N LEU A 143 -35.58 -34.63 -12.00
CA LEU A 143 -34.78 -34.20 -10.84
C LEU A 143 -33.45 -34.95 -10.74
N GLU A 144 -33.47 -36.27 -10.98
CA GLU A 144 -32.26 -37.10 -10.93
C GLU A 144 -31.26 -36.69 -12.03
N MET A 145 -31.74 -36.38 -13.24
CA MET A 145 -30.91 -35.88 -14.34
C MET A 145 -30.40 -34.46 -14.10
N ILE A 146 -31.20 -33.58 -13.50
CA ILE A 146 -30.78 -32.21 -13.13
C ILE A 146 -29.68 -32.28 -12.06
N ASN A 147 -29.87 -33.12 -11.04
CA ASN A 147 -28.88 -33.31 -9.99
C ASN A 147 -27.56 -33.86 -10.54
N SER A 148 -27.59 -34.83 -11.45
CA SER A 148 -26.35 -35.35 -12.05
C SER A 148 -25.61 -34.27 -12.83
N LYS A 149 -26.32 -33.47 -13.65
CA LYS A 149 -25.72 -32.37 -14.41
C LYS A 149 -25.16 -31.28 -13.50
N HIS A 150 -25.84 -30.98 -12.40
CA HIS A 150 -25.35 -30.04 -11.40
C HIS A 150 -24.06 -30.56 -10.75
N ASP A 151 -24.02 -31.83 -10.37
CA ASP A 151 -22.85 -32.45 -9.75
C ASP A 151 -21.63 -32.46 -10.68
N ASP A 152 -21.85 -32.74 -11.98
CA ASP A 152 -20.80 -32.64 -13.01
C ASP A 152 -20.31 -31.20 -13.20
N LYS A 153 -21.22 -30.23 -13.18
CA LYS A 153 -20.87 -28.80 -13.29
C LYS A 153 -20.04 -28.34 -12.09
N VAL A 154 -20.41 -28.76 -10.88
CA VAL A 154 -19.67 -28.47 -9.64
C VAL A 154 -18.25 -29.06 -9.73
N LYS A 155 -18.12 -30.34 -10.10
CA LYS A 155 -16.80 -30.98 -10.27
C LYS A 155 -15.93 -30.26 -11.30
N PHE A 156 -16.51 -29.85 -12.43
CA PHE A 156 -15.81 -29.08 -13.45
C PHE A 156 -15.31 -27.73 -12.93
N LEU A 157 -16.19 -26.96 -12.28
CA LEU A 157 -15.83 -25.65 -11.71
C LEU A 157 -14.75 -25.78 -10.64
N GLN A 158 -14.84 -26.81 -9.79
CA GLN A 158 -13.86 -27.05 -8.73
C GLN A 158 -12.48 -27.37 -9.30
N LYS A 159 -12.41 -28.20 -10.36
CA LYS A 159 -11.17 -28.46 -11.09
C LYS A 159 -10.59 -27.19 -11.74
N THR A 160 -11.43 -26.38 -12.38
CA THR A 160 -10.98 -25.11 -12.98
C THR A 160 -10.44 -24.13 -11.93
N ILE A 161 -11.06 -24.08 -10.74
CA ILE A 161 -10.59 -23.25 -9.63
C ILE A 161 -9.22 -23.74 -9.13
N GLU A 162 -9.03 -25.06 -8.96
CA GLU A 162 -7.74 -25.63 -8.57
C GLU A 162 -6.64 -25.32 -9.60
N GLU A 163 -6.90 -25.51 -10.89
CA GLU A 163 -5.96 -25.20 -11.97
C GLU A 163 -5.57 -23.71 -11.96
N LYS A 164 -6.56 -22.81 -11.82
CA LYS A 164 -6.31 -21.36 -11.75
C LYS A 164 -5.59 -20.94 -10.47
N SER A 165 -5.83 -21.63 -9.36
CA SER A 165 -5.07 -21.39 -8.12
C SER A 165 -3.62 -21.80 -8.28
N SER A 166 -3.34 -22.95 -8.90
CA SER A 166 -1.95 -23.37 -9.15
C SER A 166 -1.20 -22.43 -10.08
N GLU A 167 -1.84 -21.95 -11.17
CA GLU A 167 -1.26 -20.96 -12.08
C GLU A 167 -0.91 -19.65 -11.34
N LYS A 168 -1.82 -19.21 -10.46
CA LYS A 168 -1.59 -18.01 -9.64
C LYS A 168 -0.39 -18.19 -8.71
N ASP A 169 -0.28 -19.35 -8.05
CA ASP A 169 0.81 -19.62 -7.11
C ASP A 169 2.17 -19.73 -7.83
N GLU A 170 2.21 -20.28 -9.06
CA GLU A 170 3.40 -20.26 -9.92
C GLU A 170 3.81 -18.83 -10.32
N VAL A 171 2.85 -17.98 -10.71
CA VAL A 171 3.14 -16.59 -11.07
C VAL A 171 3.63 -15.79 -9.87
N ILE A 172 3.02 -15.97 -8.69
CA ILE A 172 3.47 -15.34 -7.45
C ILE A 172 4.92 -15.77 -7.16
N SER A 173 5.22 -17.06 -7.24
CA SER A 173 6.58 -17.58 -7.02
C SER A 173 7.60 -16.98 -8.00
N SER A 174 7.23 -16.81 -9.27
CA SER A 174 8.05 -16.15 -10.29
C SER A 174 8.34 -14.69 -9.93
N PHE A 175 7.33 -13.92 -9.53
CA PHE A 175 7.54 -12.53 -9.11
C PHE A 175 8.34 -12.41 -7.81
N GLN A 176 8.19 -13.35 -6.89
CA GLN A 176 9.00 -13.42 -5.66
C GLN A 176 10.48 -13.59 -6.03
N ASN A 177 10.80 -14.54 -6.91
CA ASN A 177 12.17 -14.77 -7.36
C ASN A 177 12.77 -13.55 -8.07
N GLN A 178 11.99 -12.87 -8.91
CA GLN A 178 12.43 -11.63 -9.57
C GLN A 178 12.68 -10.50 -8.57
N LEU A 179 11.85 -10.38 -7.52
CA LEU A 179 12.07 -9.40 -6.44
C LEU A 179 13.34 -9.71 -5.66
N ASP A 180 13.62 -10.98 -5.38
CA ASP A 180 14.84 -11.40 -4.70
C ASP A 180 16.09 -11.12 -5.56
N GLU A 181 16.05 -11.40 -6.87
CA GLU A 181 17.11 -11.07 -7.82
C GLU A 181 17.37 -9.55 -7.89
N LEU A 182 16.31 -8.75 -8.04
CA LEU A 182 16.42 -7.29 -8.04
C LEU A 182 16.91 -6.73 -6.69
N GLY A 183 16.52 -7.36 -5.58
CA GLY A 183 17.02 -7.03 -4.24
C GLY A 183 18.53 -7.27 -4.14
N ASN A 184 19.00 -8.40 -4.66
CA ASN A 184 20.43 -8.74 -4.70
C ASN A 184 21.21 -7.80 -5.64
N GLU A 185 20.69 -7.49 -6.83
CA GLU A 185 21.32 -6.50 -7.72
C GLU A 185 21.39 -5.11 -7.09
N LYS A 186 20.32 -4.66 -6.43
CA LYS A 186 20.30 -3.38 -5.73
C LYS A 186 21.38 -3.32 -4.64
N THR A 187 21.51 -4.36 -3.82
CA THR A 187 22.53 -4.39 -2.77
C THR A 187 23.94 -4.42 -3.34
N ALA A 188 24.18 -5.12 -4.45
CA ALA A 188 25.46 -5.11 -5.15
C ALA A 188 25.80 -3.72 -5.72
N ILE A 189 24.84 -3.05 -6.36
CA ILE A 189 25.01 -1.68 -6.88
C ILE A 189 25.25 -0.69 -5.74
N GLU A 190 24.55 -0.82 -4.61
CA GLU A 190 24.77 0.03 -3.42
C GLU A 190 26.20 -0.15 -2.87
N GLN A 191 26.70 -1.39 -2.80
CA GLN A 191 28.09 -1.66 -2.42
C GLN A 191 29.10 -1.05 -3.41
N GLU A 192 28.89 -1.21 -4.72
CA GLU A 192 29.76 -0.57 -5.73
C GLU A 192 29.70 0.96 -5.66
N LEU A 193 28.54 1.55 -5.39
CA LEU A 193 28.38 2.99 -5.22
C LEU A 193 29.15 3.50 -4.00
N THR A 194 29.13 2.77 -2.87
CA THR A 194 29.91 3.13 -1.68
C THR A 194 31.41 3.08 -1.95
N LYS A 195 31.87 2.05 -2.66
CA LYS A 195 33.28 1.91 -3.08
C LYS A 195 33.70 3.03 -4.04
N CYS A 196 32.88 3.34 -5.03
CA CYS A 196 33.15 4.41 -5.98
C CYS A 196 33.19 5.78 -5.28
N LYS A 197 32.30 6.02 -4.30
CA LYS A 197 32.34 7.24 -3.46
C LYS A 197 33.63 7.36 -2.66
N SER A 198 34.14 6.28 -2.07
CA SER A 198 35.42 6.32 -1.35
C SER A 198 36.58 6.60 -2.30
N GLU A 199 36.62 5.94 -3.46
CA GLU A 199 37.67 6.16 -4.47
C GLU A 199 37.67 7.61 -5.02
N VAL A 200 36.49 8.20 -5.23
CA VAL A 200 36.36 9.61 -5.63
C VAL A 200 36.82 10.55 -4.52
N SER A 201 36.51 10.26 -3.25
CA SER A 201 36.99 11.05 -2.11
C SER A 201 38.52 11.04 -2.02
N ASP A 202 39.14 9.87 -2.21
CA ASP A 202 40.59 9.74 -2.14
C ASP A 202 41.31 10.37 -3.34
N LYS A 203 40.75 10.24 -4.55
CA LYS A 203 41.24 10.97 -5.73
C LYS A 203 41.09 12.48 -5.56
N ALA A 204 39.98 12.96 -4.98
CA ALA A 204 39.80 14.40 -4.73
C ALA A 204 40.83 14.95 -3.72
N LYS A 205 41.17 14.19 -2.67
CA LYS A 205 42.26 14.55 -1.75
C LYS A 205 43.61 14.59 -2.45
N SER A 206 43.92 13.58 -3.28
CA SER A 206 45.17 13.51 -4.05
C SER A 206 45.31 14.68 -5.05
N LEU A 207 44.22 15.01 -5.74
CA LEU A 207 44.20 16.12 -6.70
C LEU A 207 44.35 17.48 -5.99
N LYS A 208 43.81 17.62 -4.77
CA LYS A 208 44.03 18.79 -3.92
C LYS A 208 45.49 18.94 -3.50
N SER A 209 46.17 17.84 -3.14
CA SER A 209 47.61 17.89 -2.84
C SER A 209 48.45 18.25 -4.07
N GLN A 210 48.16 17.64 -5.23
CA GLN A 210 48.87 17.96 -6.48
C GLN A 210 48.65 19.41 -6.92
N SER A 211 47.44 19.96 -6.73
CA SER A 211 47.15 21.36 -7.04
C SER A 211 47.94 22.33 -6.15
N LEU A 212 48.13 22.01 -4.86
CA LEU A 212 48.94 22.83 -3.97
C LEU A 212 50.42 22.81 -4.35
N GLU A 213 50.90 21.65 -4.80
CA GLU A 213 52.29 21.48 -5.25
C GLU A 213 52.57 22.19 -6.59
N LEU A 214 51.60 22.17 -7.51
CA LEU A 214 51.66 22.97 -8.74
C LEU A 214 51.69 24.47 -8.45
N GLU A 215 50.91 24.97 -7.49
CA GLU A 215 50.93 26.39 -7.14
C GLU A 215 52.27 26.79 -6.50
N LYS A 216 52.88 25.89 -5.72
CA LYS A 216 54.24 26.08 -5.18
C LYS A 216 55.28 26.17 -6.29
N LEU A 217 55.28 25.22 -7.23
CA LEU A 217 56.16 25.21 -8.40
C LEU A 217 55.99 26.46 -9.27
N LYS A 218 54.75 26.96 -9.40
CA LYS A 218 54.46 28.17 -10.16
C LYS A 218 55.05 29.43 -9.52
N CYS A 219 54.99 29.56 -8.19
CA CYS A 219 55.69 30.63 -7.48
C CYS A 219 57.22 30.54 -7.66
N GLU A 220 57.76 29.34 -7.65
CA GLU A 220 59.19 29.07 -7.82
C GLU A 220 59.68 29.44 -9.24
N ILE A 221 58.89 29.08 -10.27
CA ILE A 221 59.14 29.50 -11.66
C ILE A 221 59.08 31.02 -11.78
N GLN A 222 58.11 31.69 -11.14
CA GLN A 222 58.03 33.15 -11.19
C GLN A 222 59.26 33.81 -10.56
N GLY A 223 59.77 33.29 -9.44
CA GLY A 223 61.01 33.76 -8.84
C GLY A 223 62.22 33.63 -9.78
N LEU A 224 62.34 32.49 -10.47
CA LEU A 224 63.41 32.29 -11.47
C LEU A 224 63.25 33.21 -12.69
N VAL A 225 62.02 33.50 -13.12
CA VAL A 225 61.76 34.45 -14.23
C VAL A 225 62.22 35.85 -13.86
N ASP A 226 61.95 36.29 -12.64
CA ASP A 226 62.38 37.59 -12.14
C ASP A 226 63.92 37.67 -12.07
N GLU A 227 64.58 36.60 -11.61
CA GLU A 227 66.05 36.50 -11.55
C GLU A 227 66.72 36.52 -12.94
N VAL A 228 66.15 35.80 -13.92
CA VAL A 228 66.63 35.85 -15.31
C VAL A 228 66.47 37.24 -15.93
N SER A 229 65.42 37.98 -15.54
CA SER A 229 65.24 39.37 -16.00
C SER A 229 66.32 40.31 -15.44
N GLU A 230 66.74 40.12 -14.20
CA GLU A 230 67.82 40.89 -13.57
C GLU A 230 69.17 40.57 -14.23
N LEU A 231 69.47 39.28 -14.45
CA LEU A 231 70.71 38.85 -15.11
C LEU A 231 70.84 39.36 -16.55
N ASN A 232 69.75 39.42 -17.31
CA ASN A 232 69.80 39.96 -18.68
C ASN A 232 70.12 41.45 -18.71
N LYS A 233 69.63 42.25 -17.73
CA LYS A 233 70.03 43.66 -17.62
C LYS A 233 71.52 43.80 -17.29
N ALA A 234 72.05 42.96 -16.41
CA ALA A 234 73.47 42.97 -16.07
C ALA A 234 74.35 42.62 -17.28
N LYS A 235 73.90 41.66 -18.11
CA LYS A 235 74.59 41.29 -19.35
C LYS A 235 74.64 42.43 -20.38
N GLU A 236 73.54 43.15 -20.60
CA GLU A 236 73.52 44.29 -21.55
C GLU A 236 74.47 45.42 -21.15
N LEU A 237 74.65 45.65 -19.84
CA LEU A 237 75.64 46.62 -19.35
C LEU A 237 77.07 46.17 -19.64
N ALA A 238 77.38 44.90 -19.37
CA ALA A 238 78.71 44.33 -19.63
C ALA A 238 79.08 44.31 -21.13
N ASP A 239 78.14 43.99 -22.02
CA ASP A 239 78.39 43.99 -23.47
C ASP A 239 78.68 45.41 -24.01
N ASN A 240 78.09 46.45 -23.42
CA ASN A 240 78.39 47.84 -23.79
C ASN A 240 79.79 48.28 -23.34
N ASP A 241 80.21 47.93 -22.13
CA ASP A 241 81.54 48.27 -21.62
C ASP A 241 82.65 47.57 -22.42
N LEU A 242 82.44 46.31 -22.79
CA LEU A 242 83.40 45.53 -23.57
C LEU A 242 83.58 46.11 -24.99
N LYS A 243 82.50 46.66 -25.57
CA LYS A 243 82.52 47.32 -26.88
C LYS A 243 83.28 48.65 -26.87
N VAL A 244 83.22 49.41 -25.77
CA VAL A 244 84.00 50.65 -25.59
C VAL A 244 85.49 50.31 -25.49
N SER A 245 85.85 49.33 -24.67
CA SER A 245 87.25 48.93 -24.46
C SER A 245 87.91 48.34 -25.73
N SER A 246 87.16 47.57 -26.52
CA SER A 246 87.65 47.06 -27.81
C SER A 246 88.03 48.19 -28.78
N LYS A 247 87.26 49.28 -28.82
CA LYS A 247 87.51 50.40 -29.73
C LYS A 247 88.76 51.19 -29.34
N GLU A 248 89.00 51.39 -28.05
CA GLU A 248 90.21 52.02 -27.53
C GLU A 248 91.47 51.20 -27.86
N SER A 249 91.38 49.86 -27.81
CA SER A 249 92.50 48.99 -28.13
C SER A 249 92.89 49.00 -29.62
N GLU A 250 91.92 49.15 -30.54
CA GLU A 250 92.15 49.28 -31.97
C GLU A 250 92.86 50.60 -32.34
N GLU A 251 92.48 51.71 -31.71
CA GLU A 251 93.13 53.01 -31.91
C GLU A 251 94.59 52.99 -31.45
N ARG A 252 94.89 52.31 -30.33
CA ARG A 252 96.25 52.16 -29.79
C ARG A 252 97.16 51.32 -30.69
N LEU A 253 96.62 50.29 -31.34
CA LEU A 253 97.35 49.47 -32.30
C LEU A 253 97.74 50.25 -33.57
N ALA A 254 96.86 51.12 -34.06
CA ALA A 254 97.17 51.99 -35.21
C ALA A 254 98.33 52.96 -34.89
N GLU A 255 98.40 53.45 -33.66
CA GLU A 255 99.45 54.34 -33.18
C GLU A 255 100.82 53.64 -33.07
N PHE A 256 100.85 52.40 -32.55
CA PHE A 256 102.07 51.60 -32.53
C PHE A 256 102.58 51.27 -33.93
N GLN A 257 101.69 50.96 -34.87
CA GLN A 257 102.08 50.66 -36.25
C GLN A 257 102.76 51.86 -36.92
N LYS A 258 102.24 53.06 -36.71
CA LYS A 258 102.87 54.30 -37.19
C LYS A 258 104.28 54.49 -36.61
N THR A 259 104.46 54.18 -35.32
CA THR A 259 105.76 54.31 -34.64
C THR A 259 106.80 53.33 -35.18
N ILE A 260 106.37 52.12 -35.55
CA ILE A 260 107.24 51.10 -36.16
C ILE A 260 107.73 51.55 -37.55
N ASP A 261 106.86 52.16 -38.36
CA ASP A 261 107.21 52.63 -39.70
C ASP A 261 108.25 53.78 -39.65
N ASP A 262 108.15 54.68 -38.66
CA ASP A 262 109.12 55.75 -38.43
C ASP A 262 110.50 55.22 -38.00
N LEU A 263 110.53 54.17 -37.17
CA LEU A 263 111.76 53.51 -36.73
C LEU A 263 112.45 52.73 -37.86
N LEU A 264 111.68 52.09 -38.75
CA LEU A 264 112.24 51.41 -39.91
C LEU A 264 112.90 52.38 -40.90
N LYS A 265 112.34 53.59 -41.04
CA LYS A 265 112.91 54.62 -41.90
C LYS A 265 114.24 55.16 -41.36
N THR A 266 114.30 55.44 -40.06
CA THR A 266 115.55 55.87 -39.40
C THR A 266 116.65 54.81 -39.44
N LYS A 267 116.28 53.52 -39.35
CA LYS A 267 117.23 52.41 -39.52
C LYS A 267 117.89 52.41 -40.91
N ILE A 268 117.11 52.61 -41.96
CA ILE A 268 117.62 52.61 -43.35
C ILE A 268 118.58 53.79 -43.57
N ASP A 269 118.24 54.97 -43.05
CA ASP A 269 119.10 56.16 -43.18
C ASP A 269 120.49 55.95 -42.56
N LEU A 270 120.55 55.30 -41.39
CA LEU A 270 121.79 54.96 -40.68
C LEU A 270 122.64 53.88 -41.39
N GLU A 271 122.02 52.91 -42.07
CA GLU A 271 122.73 51.88 -42.83
C GLU A 271 123.48 52.49 -44.04
N THR A 272 122.91 53.52 -44.70
CA THR A 272 123.59 54.26 -45.78
C THR A 272 124.81 55.08 -45.32
N GLU A 273 124.76 55.65 -44.12
CA GLU A 273 125.88 56.43 -43.55
C GLU A 273 127.09 55.54 -43.19
N LEU A 274 126.82 54.26 -42.89
CA LEU A 274 127.85 53.24 -42.59
C LEU A 274 128.62 52.79 -43.84
N ASP A 275 127.98 52.70 -44.99
CA ASP A 275 128.62 52.30 -46.26
C ASP A 275 129.56 53.40 -46.81
N ASP A 276 129.23 54.68 -46.60
CA ASP A 276 130.07 55.81 -47.02
C ASP A 276 131.36 55.93 -46.19
N ILE A 277 131.33 55.56 -44.91
CA ILE A 277 132.52 55.55 -44.03
C ILE A 277 133.48 54.40 -44.39
N ALA A 278 132.96 53.26 -44.83
CA ALA A 278 133.78 52.11 -45.24
C ALA A 278 134.66 52.41 -46.46
N ALA A 279 134.16 53.18 -47.44
CA ALA A 279 134.90 53.59 -48.63
C ALA A 279 136.04 54.60 -48.34
N GLU A 280 135.91 55.41 -47.27
CA GLU A 280 136.92 56.40 -46.88
C GLU A 280 138.13 55.76 -46.16
N PHE A 281 137.94 54.61 -45.50
CA PHE A 281 139.01 53.88 -44.80
C PHE A 281 139.90 53.07 -45.75
N GLU A 282 139.38 52.49 -46.83
CA GLU A 282 140.18 51.74 -47.82
C GLU A 282 141.19 52.63 -48.56
N ALA A 283 140.87 53.92 -48.78
CA ALA A 283 141.77 54.87 -49.43
C ALA A 283 142.94 55.34 -48.52
N LYS A 284 142.75 55.35 -47.19
CA LYS A 284 143.78 55.75 -46.21
C LYS A 284 144.77 54.62 -45.89
N GLU A 285 144.38 53.35 -46.02
CA GLU A 285 145.24 52.20 -45.74
C GLU A 285 146.43 52.06 -46.72
N ALA A 286 146.27 52.50 -47.97
CA ALA A 286 147.32 52.46 -49.00
C ALA A 286 148.45 53.49 -48.79
N ASP A 287 148.15 54.63 -48.14
CA ASP A 287 149.10 55.74 -47.93
C ASP A 287 149.98 55.51 -46.68
N PHE A 288 149.45 54.86 -45.64
CA PHE A 288 150.19 54.57 -44.40
C PHE A 288 151.27 53.48 -44.55
N LYS A 289 151.15 52.56 -45.50
CA LYS A 289 152.18 51.53 -45.79
C LYS A 289 153.51 52.12 -46.28
N LYS A 290 153.53 53.35 -46.78
CA LYS A 290 154.72 54.00 -47.36
C LYS A 290 155.49 54.89 -46.35
N GLN A 291 154.84 55.31 -45.26
CA GLN A 291 155.44 56.17 -44.22
C GLN A 291 155.98 55.38 -43.01
N ILE A 292 155.53 54.14 -42.79
CA ILE A 292 155.84 53.31 -41.60
C ILE A 292 157.27 52.71 -41.59
N LEU A 293 158.01 52.72 -42.71
CA LEU A 293 159.38 52.15 -42.75
C LEU A 293 160.51 53.14 -42.38
N GLN A 294 160.21 54.41 -42.09
CA GLN A 294 161.26 55.42 -41.85
C GLN A 294 161.38 55.95 -40.41
N LEU A 295 160.51 55.57 -39.46
CA LEU A 295 160.57 56.10 -38.08
C LEU A 295 160.43 55.01 -37.00
N THR A 296 161.07 53.86 -37.24
CA THR A 296 161.15 52.68 -36.36
C THR A 296 162.27 52.81 -35.31
N GLU A 297 162.46 53.95 -34.67
CA GLU A 297 163.41 53.99 -33.55
C GLU A 297 162.92 54.90 -32.42
N THR A 298 162.52 54.24 -31.32
CA THR A 298 162.43 54.71 -29.93
C THR A 298 161.13 55.40 -29.41
N VAL A 299 160.38 54.64 -28.60
CA VAL A 299 159.83 55.03 -27.28
C VAL A 299 158.37 55.56 -27.18
N SER A 300 157.34 54.69 -27.23
CA SER A 300 156.07 54.97 -26.50
C SER A 300 155.20 53.73 -26.26
N SER A 301 155.79 52.73 -25.59
CA SER A 301 155.18 51.46 -25.17
C SER A 301 154.27 51.59 -23.92
N THR A 302 153.55 52.70 -23.70
CA THR A 302 152.75 52.86 -22.46
C THR A 302 151.49 53.75 -22.58
N GLU A 303 151.01 54.02 -23.80
CA GLU A 303 149.78 54.81 -24.08
C GLU A 303 148.68 53.99 -24.80
N SER A 304 149.00 52.77 -25.27
CA SER A 304 148.10 51.91 -26.07
C SER A 304 147.12 51.05 -25.25
N GLU A 305 147.34 50.88 -23.94
CA GLU A 305 146.44 50.08 -23.08
C GLU A 305 145.27 50.90 -22.49
N LYS A 306 145.37 52.24 -22.46
CA LYS A 306 144.30 53.12 -21.91
C LYS A 306 143.14 53.34 -22.89
N LYS A 307 143.37 53.25 -24.20
CA LYS A 307 142.33 53.40 -25.24
C LYS A 307 141.50 52.13 -25.48
N SER A 308 142.05 50.93 -25.27
CA SER A 308 141.28 49.69 -25.49
C SER A 308 140.32 49.37 -24.33
N LEU A 309 140.64 49.81 -23.10
CA LEU A 309 139.74 49.65 -21.94
C LEU A 309 138.54 50.61 -21.98
N SER A 310 138.69 51.84 -22.47
CA SER A 310 137.58 52.80 -22.58
C SER A 310 136.52 52.37 -23.59
N SER A 311 136.95 51.78 -24.71
CA SER A 311 136.05 51.32 -25.78
C SER A 311 135.33 50.01 -25.43
N THR A 312 135.94 49.15 -24.60
CA THR A 312 135.25 47.96 -24.06
C THR A 312 134.24 48.29 -22.97
N MET A 313 134.49 49.34 -22.16
CA MET A 313 133.57 49.74 -21.10
C MET A 313 132.27 50.39 -21.64
N GLU A 314 132.34 51.11 -22.76
CA GLU A 314 131.19 51.73 -23.42
C GLU A 314 130.28 50.71 -24.16
N MET A 315 130.88 49.71 -24.83
CA MET A 315 130.12 48.59 -25.40
C MET A 315 129.44 47.72 -24.32
N ILE A 316 130.09 47.51 -23.18
CA ILE A 316 129.48 46.77 -22.06
C ILE A 316 128.31 47.56 -21.47
N SER A 317 128.43 48.88 -21.30
CA SER A 317 127.31 49.72 -20.81
C SER A 317 126.10 49.70 -21.75
N GLN A 318 126.29 49.85 -23.07
CA GLN A 318 125.17 49.79 -24.03
C GLN A 318 124.54 48.39 -24.12
N THR A 319 125.35 47.33 -23.98
CA THR A 319 124.84 45.95 -23.96
C THR A 319 124.04 45.66 -22.69
N VAL A 320 124.48 46.17 -21.53
CA VAL A 320 123.74 46.05 -20.27
C VAL A 320 122.42 46.82 -20.33
N GLU A 321 122.39 48.00 -20.96
CA GLU A 321 121.18 48.82 -21.07
C GLU A 321 120.15 48.21 -22.04
N LEU A 322 120.59 47.65 -23.18
CA LEU A 322 119.74 46.88 -24.09
C LEU A 322 119.21 45.59 -23.42
N LYS A 323 120.06 44.87 -22.69
CA LYS A 323 119.64 43.68 -21.94
C LYS A 323 118.70 44.02 -20.78
N ASN A 324 118.84 45.19 -20.15
CA ASN A 324 117.93 45.64 -19.11
C ASN A 324 116.55 46.02 -19.69
N LYS A 325 116.50 46.71 -20.83
CA LYS A 325 115.24 46.98 -21.55
C LYS A 325 114.56 45.70 -22.06
N GLU A 326 115.34 44.72 -22.55
CA GLU A 326 114.81 43.39 -22.86
C GLU A 326 114.25 42.69 -21.61
N ALA A 327 114.95 42.77 -20.47
CA ALA A 327 114.50 42.16 -19.22
C ALA A 327 113.22 42.81 -18.67
N GLU A 328 113.08 44.13 -18.75
CA GLU A 328 111.88 44.87 -18.36
C GLU A 328 110.70 44.56 -19.28
N SER A 329 110.92 44.50 -20.59
CA SER A 329 109.89 44.14 -21.57
C SER A 329 109.43 42.68 -21.43
N LEU A 330 110.38 41.76 -21.19
CA LEU A 330 110.06 40.36 -20.89
C LEU A 330 109.34 40.23 -19.54
N SER A 331 109.72 40.99 -18.51
CA SER A 331 109.03 41.01 -17.22
C SER A 331 107.59 41.48 -17.35
N HIS A 332 107.34 42.56 -18.10
CA HIS A 332 105.99 43.04 -18.37
C HIS A 332 105.18 42.02 -19.17
N LEU A 333 105.75 41.41 -20.21
CA LEU A 333 105.08 40.36 -20.98
C LEU A 333 104.74 39.14 -20.12
N LEU A 334 105.64 38.75 -19.21
CA LEU A 334 105.42 37.64 -18.27
C LEU A 334 104.27 37.99 -17.32
N LYS A 335 104.24 39.21 -16.78
CA LYS A 335 103.18 39.69 -15.90
C LYS A 335 101.81 39.76 -16.60
N THR A 336 101.78 40.18 -17.86
CA THR A 336 100.56 40.16 -18.68
C THR A 336 100.11 38.72 -18.95
N LYS A 337 101.05 37.83 -19.32
CA LYS A 337 100.72 36.41 -19.57
C LYS A 337 100.30 35.65 -18.32
N THR A 338 100.79 36.02 -17.14
CA THR A 338 100.32 35.47 -15.86
C THR A 338 98.88 35.90 -15.57
N LYS A 339 98.53 37.16 -15.82
CA LYS A 339 97.12 37.62 -15.71
C LYS A 339 96.21 36.92 -16.71
N ASP A 340 96.63 36.78 -17.96
CA ASP A 340 95.87 36.03 -18.98
C ASP A 340 95.64 34.56 -18.56
N LEU A 341 96.62 33.94 -17.88
CA LEU A 341 96.50 32.58 -17.36
C LEU A 341 95.50 32.50 -16.20
N GLU A 342 95.51 33.46 -15.28
CA GLU A 342 94.53 33.51 -14.18
C GLU A 342 93.09 33.71 -14.69
N THR A 343 92.87 34.56 -15.70
CA THR A 343 91.54 34.70 -16.33
C THR A 343 91.11 33.41 -17.03
N LEU A 344 92.00 32.77 -17.80
CA LEU A 344 91.70 31.49 -18.44
C LEU A 344 91.41 30.38 -17.43
N GLU A 345 92.10 30.35 -16.28
CA GLU A 345 91.90 29.34 -15.25
C GLU A 345 90.54 29.51 -14.55
N ASN A 346 90.11 30.77 -14.33
CA ASN A 346 88.78 31.09 -13.83
C ASN A 346 87.67 30.76 -14.84
N GLU A 347 87.85 31.09 -16.12
CA GLU A 347 86.91 30.70 -17.18
C GLU A 347 86.80 29.17 -17.30
N LEU A 348 87.92 28.46 -17.24
CA LEU A 348 87.94 27.00 -17.25
C LEU A 348 87.18 26.41 -16.06
N SER A 349 87.32 26.98 -14.86
CA SER A 349 86.58 26.55 -13.67
C SER A 349 85.07 26.75 -13.81
N THR A 350 84.66 27.86 -14.43
CA THR A 350 83.25 28.21 -14.68
C THR A 350 82.63 27.26 -15.70
N VAL A 351 83.31 27.02 -16.82
CA VAL A 351 82.88 26.07 -17.86
C VAL A 351 82.78 24.64 -17.29
N LYS A 352 83.65 24.26 -16.35
CA LYS A 352 83.60 22.96 -15.68
C LYS A 352 82.35 22.83 -14.80
N ALA A 353 82.01 23.87 -14.05
CA ALA A 353 80.80 23.90 -13.24
C ALA A 353 79.52 23.87 -14.09
N GLU A 354 79.49 24.61 -15.21
CA GLU A 354 78.38 24.57 -16.16
C GLU A 354 78.22 23.21 -16.82
N LYS A 355 79.33 22.55 -17.18
CA LYS A 355 79.32 21.18 -17.70
C LYS A 355 78.71 20.20 -16.69
N ASP A 356 79.12 20.27 -15.42
CA ASP A 356 78.62 19.40 -14.36
C ASP A 356 77.12 19.65 -14.07
N ALA A 357 76.66 20.90 -14.16
CA ALA A 357 75.26 21.27 -14.05
C ALA A 357 74.42 20.72 -15.22
N LEU A 358 74.94 20.83 -16.45
CA LEU A 358 74.32 20.26 -17.65
C LEU A 358 74.26 18.74 -17.61
N GLU A 359 75.31 18.06 -17.14
CA GLU A 359 75.31 16.60 -16.96
C GLU A 359 74.23 16.16 -15.95
N LYS A 360 74.08 16.86 -14.82
CA LYS A 360 73.00 16.60 -13.88
C LYS A 360 71.61 16.81 -14.50
N SER A 361 71.41 17.91 -15.23
CA SER A 361 70.15 18.20 -15.92
C SER A 361 69.79 17.11 -16.93
N ILE A 362 70.77 16.67 -17.74
CA ILE A 362 70.61 15.57 -18.71
C ILE A 362 70.22 14.27 -18.00
N GLU A 363 70.83 13.96 -16.86
CA GLU A 363 70.52 12.74 -16.11
C GLU A 363 69.09 12.78 -15.53
N THR A 364 68.64 13.92 -15.03
CA THR A 364 67.23 14.12 -14.63
C THR A 364 66.25 14.02 -15.79
N SER A 365 66.59 14.57 -16.97
CA SER A 365 65.78 14.43 -18.18
C SER A 365 65.70 12.99 -18.67
N LYS A 366 66.80 12.21 -18.58
CA LYS A 366 66.77 10.77 -18.91
C LYS A 366 65.85 10.00 -17.98
N LYS A 367 65.89 10.27 -16.67
CA LYS A 367 65.03 9.61 -15.70
C LYS A 367 63.54 9.88 -15.98
N THR A 368 63.18 11.13 -16.23
CA THR A 368 61.80 11.50 -16.63
C THR A 368 61.39 10.86 -17.96
N ILE A 369 62.28 10.75 -18.95
CA ILE A 369 62.02 10.02 -20.19
C ILE A 369 61.74 8.53 -19.93
N THR A 370 62.46 7.89 -19.00
CA THR A 370 62.20 6.48 -18.65
C THR A 370 60.87 6.28 -17.92
N GLU A 371 60.48 7.23 -17.08
CA GLU A 371 59.17 7.23 -16.40
C GLU A 371 58.03 7.43 -17.42
N PHE A 372 58.17 8.39 -18.34
CA PHE A 372 57.19 8.58 -19.43
C PHE A 372 57.08 7.36 -20.35
N LYS A 373 58.18 6.67 -20.65
CA LYS A 373 58.15 5.42 -21.43
C LYS A 373 57.37 4.32 -20.70
N SER A 374 57.56 4.18 -19.40
CA SER A 374 56.82 3.21 -18.57
C SER A 374 55.32 3.57 -18.51
N SER A 375 54.99 4.84 -18.30
CA SER A 375 53.60 5.32 -18.31
C SER A 375 52.93 5.10 -19.68
N LYS A 376 53.62 5.36 -20.79
CA LYS A 376 53.11 5.10 -22.14
C LYS A 376 52.83 3.62 -22.38
N ALA A 377 53.67 2.72 -21.87
CA ALA A 377 53.47 1.29 -21.99
C ALA A 377 52.21 0.82 -21.24
N ILE A 378 51.98 1.34 -20.03
CA ILE A 378 50.77 1.07 -19.24
C ILE A 378 49.52 1.59 -19.97
N LEU A 379 49.54 2.84 -20.41
CA LEU A 379 48.44 3.44 -21.18
C LEU A 379 48.13 2.68 -22.47
N THR A 380 49.15 2.14 -23.15
CA THR A 380 48.97 1.32 -24.36
C THR A 380 48.24 0.02 -24.03
N LYS A 381 48.61 -0.65 -22.93
CA LYS A 381 47.95 -1.87 -22.45
C LYS A 381 46.50 -1.62 -22.03
N ASP A 382 46.23 -0.48 -21.40
CA ASP A 382 44.87 -0.09 -21.02
C ASP A 382 43.99 0.20 -22.26
N VAL A 383 44.54 0.84 -23.29
CA VAL A 383 43.85 1.06 -24.57
C VAL A 383 43.52 -0.26 -25.27
N GLU A 384 44.45 -1.23 -25.27
CA GLU A 384 44.21 -2.57 -25.83
C GLU A 384 43.07 -3.29 -25.08
N ALA A 385 43.10 -3.29 -23.75
CA ALA A 385 42.07 -3.93 -22.91
C ALA A 385 40.69 -3.26 -23.08
N LEU A 386 40.64 -1.94 -23.17
CA LEU A 386 39.39 -1.21 -23.42
C LEU A 386 38.85 -1.46 -24.83
N SER A 387 39.73 -1.58 -25.82
CA SER A 387 39.35 -1.90 -27.20
C SER A 387 38.76 -3.31 -27.32
N GLU A 388 39.30 -4.26 -26.57
CA GLU A 388 38.77 -5.63 -26.51
C GLU A 388 37.42 -5.69 -25.80
N LYS A 389 37.26 -5.00 -24.67
CA LYS A 389 35.94 -4.85 -24.01
C LYS A 389 34.90 -4.22 -24.92
N LEU A 390 35.26 -3.14 -25.63
CA LEU A 390 34.36 -2.46 -26.57
C LEU A 390 33.93 -3.39 -27.71
N ARG A 391 34.85 -4.20 -28.22
CA ARG A 391 34.56 -5.20 -29.27
C ARG A 391 33.58 -6.27 -28.77
N ASN A 392 33.76 -6.78 -27.56
CA ASN A 392 32.89 -7.80 -26.97
C ASN A 392 31.49 -7.25 -26.71
N SER A 393 31.36 -6.08 -26.07
CA SER A 393 30.07 -5.44 -25.86
C SER A 393 29.36 -5.10 -27.18
N SER A 394 30.09 -4.74 -28.24
CA SER A 394 29.52 -4.51 -29.58
C SER A 394 28.98 -5.80 -30.22
N GLN A 395 29.61 -6.95 -29.99
CA GLN A 395 29.12 -8.25 -30.45
C GLN A 395 27.88 -8.71 -29.66
N GLU A 396 27.88 -8.52 -28.34
CA GLU A 396 26.72 -8.79 -27.48
C GLU A 396 25.52 -7.92 -27.89
N LEU A 397 25.74 -6.63 -28.17
CA LEU A 397 24.70 -5.73 -28.66
C LEU A 397 24.12 -6.20 -30.00
N LYS A 398 24.94 -6.71 -30.92
CA LYS A 398 24.46 -7.30 -32.19
C LYS A 398 23.63 -8.55 -31.97
N ALA A 399 24.04 -9.43 -31.06
CA ALA A 399 23.30 -10.65 -30.73
C ALA A 399 21.95 -10.34 -30.07
N ALA A 400 21.93 -9.39 -29.13
CA ALA A 400 20.70 -8.93 -28.48
C ALA A 400 19.73 -8.28 -29.49
N LYS A 401 20.24 -7.48 -30.43
CA LYS A 401 19.43 -6.84 -31.47
C LYS A 401 18.82 -7.85 -32.45
N SER A 402 19.55 -8.93 -32.77
CA SER A 402 19.02 -10.05 -33.56
C SER A 402 17.90 -10.78 -32.82
N LYS A 403 18.07 -11.12 -31.53
CA LYS A 403 17.02 -11.76 -30.74
C LYS A 403 15.76 -10.92 -30.63
N LEU A 404 15.92 -9.60 -30.45
CA LEU A 404 14.80 -8.67 -30.35
C LEU A 404 13.99 -8.62 -31.66
N GLU A 405 14.64 -8.62 -32.82
CA GLU A 405 13.92 -8.65 -34.11
C GLU A 405 13.22 -9.99 -34.37
N ASP A 406 13.80 -11.13 -33.95
CA ASP A 406 13.15 -12.43 -34.02
C ASP A 406 11.90 -12.51 -33.11
N GLU A 407 11.98 -11.97 -31.89
CA GLU A 407 10.84 -11.88 -30.97
C GLU A 407 9.75 -10.94 -31.49
N LYS A 408 10.14 -9.80 -32.07
CA LYS A 408 9.21 -8.86 -32.71
C LYS A 408 8.49 -9.49 -33.90
N ALA A 409 9.18 -10.30 -34.71
CA ALA A 409 8.56 -11.05 -35.81
C ALA A 409 7.55 -12.10 -35.29
N LYS A 410 7.88 -12.82 -34.21
CA LYS A 410 6.97 -13.77 -33.55
C LYS A 410 5.75 -13.08 -32.92
N ALA A 411 5.95 -11.94 -32.26
CA ALA A 411 4.86 -11.16 -31.70
C ALA A 411 3.94 -10.61 -32.81
N SER A 412 4.51 -10.10 -33.91
CA SER A 412 3.74 -9.59 -35.05
C SER A 412 2.90 -10.67 -35.73
N SER A 413 3.41 -11.90 -35.88
CA SER A 413 2.64 -13.01 -36.46
C SER A 413 1.52 -13.49 -35.52
N LYS A 414 1.76 -13.53 -34.21
CA LYS A 414 0.74 -13.81 -33.18
C LYS A 414 -0.36 -12.74 -33.18
N VAL A 415 0.00 -11.47 -33.30
CA VAL A 415 -0.97 -10.37 -33.39
C VAL A 415 -1.81 -10.51 -34.67
N GLN A 416 -1.20 -10.85 -35.81
CA GLN A 416 -1.96 -11.08 -37.04
C GLN A 416 -2.93 -12.28 -36.92
N SER A 417 -2.51 -13.39 -36.30
CA SER A 417 -3.41 -14.55 -36.11
C SER A 417 -4.58 -14.22 -35.19
N LEU A 418 -4.32 -13.56 -34.07
CA LEU A 418 -5.36 -13.14 -33.12
C LEU A 418 -6.30 -12.10 -33.75
N THR A 419 -5.78 -11.18 -34.56
CA THR A 419 -6.61 -10.20 -35.29
C THR A 419 -7.56 -10.88 -36.27
N LYS A 420 -7.08 -11.93 -36.96
CA LYS A 420 -7.91 -12.71 -37.87
C LYS A 420 -9.01 -13.48 -37.12
N GLU A 421 -8.65 -14.12 -36.00
CA GLU A 421 -9.59 -14.86 -35.14
C GLU A 421 -10.67 -13.93 -34.54
N ILE A 422 -10.29 -12.74 -34.08
CA ILE A 422 -11.24 -11.71 -33.63
C ILE A 422 -12.19 -11.31 -34.76
N GLY A 423 -11.70 -11.20 -36.00
CA GLY A 423 -12.53 -10.93 -37.17
C GLY A 423 -13.56 -12.03 -37.43
N GLU A 424 -13.14 -13.29 -37.41
CA GLU A 424 -14.01 -14.46 -37.60
C GLU A 424 -15.05 -14.60 -36.48
N LEU A 425 -14.65 -14.37 -35.23
CA LEU A 425 -15.55 -14.34 -34.07
C LEU A 425 -16.57 -13.20 -34.15
N LYS A 426 -16.18 -12.05 -34.68
CA LYS A 426 -17.07 -10.90 -34.84
C LYS A 426 -18.11 -11.12 -35.95
N GLU A 427 -17.73 -11.80 -37.03
CA GLU A 427 -18.64 -12.19 -38.12
C GLU A 427 -19.65 -13.23 -37.62
N THR A 428 -19.18 -14.28 -36.93
CA THR A 428 -20.06 -15.30 -36.35
C THR A 428 -21.00 -14.74 -35.28
N MET A 429 -20.55 -13.79 -34.45
CA MET A 429 -21.41 -13.10 -33.49
C MET A 429 -22.48 -12.24 -34.17
N LYS A 430 -22.14 -11.60 -35.29
CA LYS A 430 -23.09 -10.81 -36.11
C LYS A 430 -24.13 -11.70 -36.78
N GLU A 431 -23.73 -12.84 -37.31
CA GLU A 431 -24.64 -13.85 -37.85
C GLU A 431 -25.56 -14.40 -36.77
N ALA A 432 -25.02 -14.78 -35.60
CA ALA A 432 -25.81 -15.24 -34.47
C ALA A 432 -26.82 -14.19 -33.97
N SER A 433 -26.40 -12.92 -33.87
CA SER A 433 -27.30 -11.82 -33.50
C SER A 433 -28.43 -11.65 -34.51
N SER A 434 -28.11 -11.70 -35.81
CA SER A 434 -29.13 -11.65 -36.87
C SER A 434 -30.08 -12.86 -36.85
N GLY A 435 -29.58 -14.03 -36.45
CA GLY A 435 -30.38 -15.24 -36.21
C GLY A 435 -31.34 -15.07 -35.06
N PHE A 436 -30.86 -14.57 -33.92
CA PHE A 436 -31.68 -14.23 -32.76
C PHE A 436 -32.74 -13.17 -33.08
N GLU A 437 -32.40 -12.12 -33.83
CA GLU A 437 -33.36 -11.10 -34.26
C GLU A 437 -34.48 -11.70 -35.13
N LYS A 438 -34.13 -12.61 -36.06
CA LYS A 438 -35.12 -13.31 -36.90
C LYS A 438 -36.00 -14.25 -36.10
N GLU A 439 -35.42 -15.02 -35.18
CA GLU A 439 -36.17 -15.93 -34.31
C GLU A 439 -37.09 -15.15 -33.36
N ARG A 440 -36.60 -14.04 -32.81
CA ARG A 440 -37.40 -13.12 -31.99
C ARG A 440 -38.54 -12.50 -32.80
N ALA A 441 -38.31 -12.10 -34.05
CA ALA A 441 -39.36 -11.59 -34.93
C ALA A 441 -40.44 -12.66 -35.20
N LEU A 442 -40.05 -13.89 -35.53
CA LEU A 442 -40.96 -15.02 -35.77
C LEU A 442 -41.77 -15.37 -34.51
N LEU A 443 -41.13 -15.42 -33.34
CA LEU A 443 -41.81 -15.68 -32.07
C LEU A 443 -42.76 -14.55 -31.68
N THR A 444 -42.40 -13.29 -31.93
CA THR A 444 -43.25 -12.12 -31.66
C THR A 444 -44.45 -12.08 -32.59
N GLU A 445 -44.27 -12.43 -33.86
CA GLU A 445 -45.34 -12.48 -34.86
C GLU A 445 -46.31 -13.65 -34.59
N ASN A 446 -45.81 -14.84 -34.23
CA ASN A 446 -46.64 -15.96 -33.81
C ASN A 446 -47.37 -15.70 -32.49
N SER A 447 -46.73 -15.07 -31.51
CA SER A 447 -47.41 -14.71 -30.27
C SER A 447 -48.44 -13.61 -30.48
N SER A 448 -48.17 -12.64 -31.37
CA SER A 448 -49.16 -11.62 -31.75
C SER A 448 -50.37 -12.21 -32.48
N SER A 449 -50.19 -13.18 -33.38
CA SER A 449 -51.30 -13.82 -34.09
C SER A 449 -52.14 -14.69 -33.15
N THR A 450 -51.48 -15.44 -32.26
CA THR A 450 -52.14 -16.30 -31.27
C THR A 450 -52.90 -15.47 -30.24
N VAL A 451 -52.31 -14.37 -29.75
CA VAL A 451 -52.98 -13.42 -28.84
C VAL A 451 -54.17 -12.75 -29.52
N LYS A 452 -54.08 -12.44 -30.81
CA LYS A 452 -55.19 -11.89 -31.58
C LYS A 452 -56.33 -12.90 -31.75
N GLU A 453 -56.05 -14.16 -32.08
CA GLU A 453 -57.05 -15.23 -32.14
C GLU A 453 -57.74 -15.48 -30.80
N TYR A 454 -56.98 -15.50 -29.70
CA TYR A 454 -57.57 -15.65 -28.37
C TYR A 454 -58.38 -14.40 -27.96
N SER A 455 -57.93 -13.20 -28.33
CA SER A 455 -58.70 -11.96 -28.09
C SER A 455 -60.02 -11.94 -28.86
N GLU A 456 -60.02 -12.43 -30.11
CA GLU A 456 -61.23 -12.60 -30.94
C GLU A 456 -62.17 -13.68 -30.36
N LYS A 457 -61.62 -14.79 -29.85
CA LYS A 457 -62.43 -15.81 -29.13
C LYS A 457 -63.01 -15.29 -27.82
N ILE A 458 -62.25 -14.50 -27.07
CA ILE A 458 -62.72 -13.88 -25.82
C ILE A 458 -63.86 -12.91 -26.11
N THR A 459 -63.71 -12.03 -27.11
CA THR A 459 -64.79 -11.11 -27.51
C THR A 459 -66.05 -11.85 -27.98
N LEU A 460 -65.91 -12.93 -28.74
CA LEU A 460 -67.05 -13.79 -29.12
C LEU A 460 -67.72 -14.48 -27.93
N LEU A 461 -66.95 -14.91 -26.92
CA LEU A 461 -67.48 -15.49 -25.69
C LEU A 461 -68.16 -14.45 -24.82
N GLU A 462 -67.59 -13.25 -24.69
CA GLU A 462 -68.21 -12.12 -24.00
C GLU A 462 -69.54 -11.71 -24.63
N GLU A 463 -69.61 -11.70 -25.96
CA GLU A 463 -70.85 -11.38 -26.69
C GLU A 463 -71.93 -12.47 -26.51
N LYS A 464 -71.53 -13.75 -26.52
CA LYS A 464 -72.41 -14.88 -26.17
C LYS A 464 -72.89 -14.84 -24.73
N LEU A 465 -72.01 -14.46 -23.80
CA LEU A 465 -72.34 -14.37 -22.37
C LEU A 465 -73.29 -13.20 -22.12
N LYS A 466 -73.10 -12.07 -22.81
CA LYS A 466 -74.00 -10.92 -22.78
C LYS A 466 -75.38 -11.25 -23.35
N THR A 467 -75.46 -11.97 -24.46
CA THR A 467 -76.75 -12.43 -25.02
C THR A 467 -77.44 -13.46 -24.13
N ALA A 468 -76.69 -14.38 -23.51
CA ALA A 468 -77.23 -15.29 -22.51
C ALA A 468 -77.74 -14.56 -21.25
N GLN A 469 -77.01 -13.55 -20.76
CA GLN A 469 -77.44 -12.71 -19.64
C GLN A 469 -78.75 -11.97 -19.96
N SER A 470 -78.84 -11.30 -21.12
CA SER A 470 -80.06 -10.61 -21.52
C SER A 470 -81.24 -11.57 -21.69
N SER A 471 -81.00 -12.80 -22.20
CA SER A 471 -82.03 -13.83 -22.27
C SER A 471 -82.45 -14.32 -20.88
N HIS A 472 -81.52 -14.43 -19.94
CA HIS A 472 -81.80 -14.88 -18.58
C HIS A 472 -82.54 -13.79 -17.78
N GLU A 473 -82.19 -12.51 -17.96
CA GLU A 473 -82.91 -11.36 -17.38
C GLU A 473 -84.35 -11.28 -17.89
N SER A 474 -84.58 -11.50 -19.19
CA SER A 474 -85.95 -11.59 -19.74
C SER A 474 -86.74 -12.72 -19.09
N LYS A 475 -86.14 -13.91 -18.96
CA LYS A 475 -86.80 -15.06 -18.33
C LYS A 475 -87.05 -14.84 -16.83
N LEU A 476 -86.15 -14.15 -16.16
CA LEU A 476 -86.29 -13.79 -14.75
C LEU A 476 -87.45 -12.81 -14.57
N HIS A 477 -87.57 -11.81 -15.44
CA HIS A 477 -88.69 -10.87 -15.46
C HIS A 477 -90.03 -11.58 -15.76
N ASP A 478 -90.05 -12.54 -16.69
CA ASP A 478 -91.25 -13.33 -16.97
C ASP A 478 -91.67 -14.17 -15.76
N LEU A 479 -90.70 -14.81 -15.09
CA LEU A 479 -90.94 -15.58 -13.86
C LEU A 479 -91.36 -14.68 -12.69
N GLU A 480 -90.78 -13.49 -12.52
CA GLU A 480 -91.20 -12.53 -11.50
C GLU A 480 -92.63 -12.04 -11.71
N SER A 481 -93.01 -11.80 -12.97
CA SER A 481 -94.39 -11.48 -13.36
C SER A 481 -95.34 -12.64 -13.05
N GLU A 482 -94.96 -13.87 -13.38
CA GLU A 482 -95.73 -15.07 -13.07
C GLU A 482 -95.88 -15.28 -11.55
N ASN A 483 -94.81 -15.05 -10.78
CA ASN A 483 -94.83 -15.15 -9.33
C ASN A 483 -95.69 -14.05 -8.68
N SER A 484 -95.70 -12.84 -9.25
CA SER A 484 -96.60 -11.77 -8.85
C SER A 484 -98.06 -12.15 -9.08
N ASN A 485 -98.39 -12.72 -10.24
CA ASN A 485 -99.74 -13.18 -10.56
C ASN A 485 -100.18 -14.35 -9.66
N LEU A 486 -99.28 -15.30 -9.38
CA LEU A 486 -99.53 -16.39 -8.44
C LEU A 486 -99.73 -15.86 -7.01
N SER A 487 -98.95 -14.86 -6.59
CA SER A 487 -99.14 -14.21 -5.28
C SER A 487 -100.49 -13.51 -5.17
N GLU A 488 -100.95 -12.85 -6.24
CA GLU A 488 -102.26 -12.23 -6.30
C GLU A 488 -103.37 -13.30 -6.22
N THR A 489 -103.22 -14.40 -6.96
CA THR A 489 -104.13 -15.57 -6.90
C THR A 489 -104.16 -16.21 -5.50
N ILE A 490 -103.01 -16.34 -4.83
CA ILE A 490 -102.92 -16.84 -3.45
C ILE A 490 -103.63 -15.88 -2.48
N SER A 491 -103.52 -14.57 -2.70
CA SER A 491 -104.23 -13.57 -1.90
C SER A 491 -105.75 -13.70 -2.07
N GLU A 492 -106.24 -13.87 -3.30
CA GLU A 492 -107.65 -14.09 -3.60
C GLU A 492 -108.18 -15.40 -2.99
N LEU A 493 -107.44 -16.50 -3.14
CA LEU A 493 -107.78 -17.79 -2.52
C LEU A 493 -107.78 -17.69 -0.98
N ASN A 494 -106.86 -16.93 -0.39
CA ASN A 494 -106.86 -16.70 1.05
C ASN A 494 -108.07 -15.88 1.49
N MET A 495 -108.48 -14.86 0.73
CA MET A 495 -109.72 -14.13 1.00
C MET A 495 -110.94 -15.06 0.91
N GLU A 496 -110.97 -15.98 -0.05
CA GLU A 496 -112.05 -16.97 -0.18
C GLU A 496 -112.04 -18.01 0.95
N ILE A 497 -110.87 -18.49 1.37
CA ILE A 497 -110.71 -19.33 2.57
C ILE A 497 -111.22 -18.59 3.81
N THR A 498 -110.90 -17.30 3.95
CA THR A 498 -111.35 -16.49 5.09
C THR A 498 -112.87 -16.37 5.09
N LYS A 499 -113.47 -16.12 3.91
CA LYS A 499 -114.92 -16.05 3.74
C LYS A 499 -115.61 -17.39 4.00
N LEU A 500 -115.05 -18.51 3.53
CA LEU A 500 -115.54 -19.86 3.82
C LEU A 500 -115.39 -20.22 5.31
N LYS A 501 -114.33 -19.74 5.96
CA LYS A 501 -114.09 -19.92 7.39
C LYS A 501 -115.09 -19.12 8.22
N ASP A 502 -115.40 -17.90 7.81
CA ASP A 502 -116.46 -17.09 8.41
C ASP A 502 -117.83 -17.75 8.20
N ASP A 503 -118.16 -18.21 6.99
CA ASP A 503 -119.38 -18.99 6.70
C ASP A 503 -119.45 -20.28 7.54
N SER A 504 -118.31 -20.96 7.73
CA SER A 504 -118.23 -22.15 8.57
C SER A 504 -118.45 -21.79 10.04
N ALA A 505 -117.86 -20.69 10.53
CA ALA A 505 -118.06 -20.21 11.90
C ALA A 505 -119.52 -19.77 12.13
N ASP A 506 -120.17 -19.17 11.14
CA ASP A 506 -121.58 -18.80 11.19
C ASP A 506 -122.48 -20.06 11.19
N LYS A 507 -122.13 -21.09 10.41
CA LYS A 507 -122.76 -22.41 10.48
C LYS A 507 -122.50 -23.11 11.81
N GLU A 508 -121.31 -23.01 12.38
CA GLU A 508 -120.94 -23.57 13.70
C GLU A 508 -121.73 -22.89 14.82
N SER A 509 -121.89 -21.56 14.74
CA SER A 509 -122.76 -20.76 15.61
C SER A 509 -124.22 -21.20 15.49
N LYS A 510 -124.69 -21.46 14.26
CA LYS A 510 -126.04 -21.97 13.99
C LYS A 510 -126.23 -23.42 14.47
N ILE A 511 -125.21 -24.26 14.36
CA ILE A 511 -125.16 -25.61 14.94
C ILE A 511 -125.19 -25.50 16.47
N THR A 512 -124.53 -24.52 17.06
CA THR A 512 -124.53 -24.30 18.51
C THR A 512 -125.90 -23.83 19.00
N GLN A 513 -126.56 -22.91 18.27
CA GLN A 513 -127.95 -22.51 18.54
C GLN A 513 -128.94 -23.67 18.34
N LEU A 514 -128.74 -24.50 17.31
CA LEU A 514 -129.55 -25.72 17.10
C LEU A 514 -129.28 -26.74 18.21
N LYS A 515 -128.05 -26.87 18.70
CA LYS A 515 -127.71 -27.70 19.86
C LYS A 515 -128.39 -27.20 21.13
N GLU A 516 -128.40 -25.88 21.39
CA GLU A 516 -129.15 -25.29 22.50
C GLU A 516 -130.68 -25.48 22.35
N THR A 517 -131.20 -25.39 21.12
CA THR A 517 -132.63 -25.68 20.84
C THR A 517 -132.95 -27.17 21.02
N ILE A 518 -132.00 -28.05 20.66
CA ILE A 518 -132.09 -29.49 20.92
C ILE A 518 -131.97 -29.76 22.42
N GLU A 519 -131.13 -29.04 23.16
CA GLU A 519 -131.01 -29.14 24.62
C GLU A 519 -132.31 -28.71 25.31
N GLU A 520 -132.92 -27.61 24.87
CA GLU A 520 -134.22 -27.13 25.36
C GLU A 520 -135.36 -28.10 25.02
N ASN A 521 -135.35 -28.69 23.82
CA ASN A 521 -136.27 -29.76 23.45
C ASN A 521 -135.97 -31.06 24.21
N THR A 522 -134.71 -31.36 24.52
CA THR A 522 -134.26 -32.48 25.36
C THR A 522 -134.79 -32.31 26.78
N SER A 523 -134.75 -31.11 27.36
CA SER A 523 -135.36 -30.84 28.67
C SER A 523 -136.90 -30.95 28.66
N LYS A 524 -137.55 -30.63 27.52
CA LYS A 524 -138.99 -30.86 27.29
C LYS A 524 -139.32 -32.35 27.14
N VAL A 525 -138.45 -33.11 26.48
CA VAL A 525 -138.54 -34.57 26.34
C VAL A 525 -138.27 -35.24 27.69
N GLU A 526 -137.31 -34.78 28.49
CA GLU A 526 -137.05 -35.25 29.87
C GLU A 526 -138.25 -35.02 30.81
N SER A 527 -139.00 -33.92 30.62
CA SER A 527 -140.28 -33.69 31.31
C SER A 527 -141.40 -34.63 30.88
N LEU A 528 -141.35 -35.20 29.66
CA LEU A 528 -142.29 -36.19 29.13
C LEU A 528 -141.82 -37.64 29.39
N GLU A 529 -140.52 -37.89 29.46
CA GLU A 529 -139.88 -39.17 29.81
C GLU A 529 -139.94 -39.44 31.31
N SER A 530 -139.95 -38.40 32.16
CA SER A 530 -140.33 -38.51 33.57
C SER A 530 -141.80 -38.97 33.76
N GLN A 531 -142.66 -38.87 32.74
CA GLN A 531 -144.01 -39.43 32.74
C GLN A 531 -144.07 -40.87 32.16
N LEU A 532 -143.00 -41.37 31.54
CA LEU A 532 -142.93 -42.69 30.87
C LEU A 532 -141.94 -43.67 31.54
N SER A 533 -141.04 -43.20 32.41
CA SER A 533 -140.03 -43.95 33.19
C SER A 533 -140.61 -44.84 34.32
N THR A 534 -141.83 -45.35 34.16
CA THR A 534 -142.40 -46.44 34.98
C THR A 534 -142.48 -47.78 34.25
N ALA A 535 -142.01 -47.87 33.01
CA ALA A 535 -141.97 -49.12 32.26
C ALA A 535 -140.60 -49.32 31.58
N THR A 536 -139.99 -50.49 31.81
CA THR A 536 -138.95 -51.16 30.99
C THR A 536 -137.46 -50.78 31.16
N GLN A 537 -136.94 -51.09 32.34
CA GLN A 537 -135.52 -51.03 32.77
C GLN A 537 -134.78 -52.37 32.57
N THR A 538 -134.78 -53.01 31.38
CA THR A 538 -134.26 -54.40 31.28
C THR A 538 -133.42 -54.83 30.08
N GLU A 539 -133.15 -54.03 29.05
CA GLU A 539 -132.46 -54.54 27.83
C GLU A 539 -131.04 -54.03 27.54
N SER A 540 -130.52 -53.01 28.23
CA SER A 540 -129.21 -52.42 27.85
C SER A 540 -127.97 -53.07 28.48
N LEU A 541 -128.11 -53.87 29.54
CA LEU A 541 -126.97 -54.48 30.26
C LEU A 541 -126.27 -55.61 29.47
N LEU A 542 -126.87 -56.12 28.39
CA LEU A 542 -126.32 -57.23 27.60
C LEU A 542 -125.33 -56.78 26.51
N ARG A 543 -125.31 -55.50 26.12
CA ARG A 543 -124.45 -54.97 25.04
C ARG A 543 -123.04 -54.56 25.48
N ASP A 544 -122.83 -54.28 26.76
CA ASP A 544 -121.58 -53.69 27.27
C ASP A 544 -120.47 -54.72 27.55
N LEU A 545 -120.78 -56.01 27.64
CA LEU A 545 -119.77 -57.06 27.83
C LEU A 545 -119.10 -57.51 26.52
N GLU A 546 -119.74 -57.28 25.37
CA GLU A 546 -119.26 -57.75 24.06
C GLU A 546 -118.23 -56.80 23.41
N SER A 547 -118.22 -55.52 23.82
CA SER A 547 -117.29 -54.50 23.31
C SER A 547 -115.89 -54.58 23.93
N LYS A 548 -115.75 -55.19 25.12
CA LYS A 548 -114.46 -55.33 25.83
C LYS A 548 -113.55 -56.43 25.27
N ALA A 549 -114.09 -57.46 24.61
CA ALA A 549 -113.29 -58.55 24.04
C ALA A 549 -112.53 -58.13 22.76
N LYS A 550 -113.11 -57.25 21.92
CA LYS A 550 -112.52 -56.82 20.65
C LYS A 550 -111.31 -55.88 20.79
N LYS A 551 -111.15 -55.23 21.94
CA LYS A 551 -110.09 -54.21 22.15
C LYS A 551 -108.73 -54.83 22.50
N LEU A 552 -108.70 -56.02 23.12
CA LEU A 552 -107.45 -56.73 23.44
C LEU A 552 -106.80 -57.42 22.24
N GLU A 553 -107.58 -57.74 21.19
CA GLU A 553 -107.09 -58.41 19.98
C GLU A 553 -106.36 -57.45 19.01
N SER A 554 -106.74 -56.15 19.05
CA SER A 554 -106.07 -55.09 18.29
C SER A 554 -104.71 -54.68 18.85
N ASP A 555 -104.44 -54.91 20.14
CA ASP A 555 -103.17 -54.52 20.77
C ASP A 555 -102.08 -55.59 20.59
N LEU A 556 -102.46 -56.86 20.39
CA LEU A 556 -101.52 -57.97 20.14
C LEU A 556 -100.87 -57.91 18.73
N SER A 557 -101.59 -57.40 17.73
CA SER A 557 -101.12 -57.30 16.34
C SER A 557 -100.15 -56.13 16.10
N LYS A 558 -100.26 -55.04 16.87
CA LYS A 558 -99.34 -53.88 16.81
C LYS A 558 -97.97 -54.14 17.41
N SER A 559 -97.87 -55.00 18.43
CA SER A 559 -96.57 -55.40 18.99
C SER A 559 -95.78 -56.35 18.09
N GLN A 560 -96.43 -57.05 17.16
CA GLN A 560 -95.81 -58.06 16.30
C GLN A 560 -95.09 -57.47 15.08
N SER A 561 -95.56 -56.33 14.56
CA SER A 561 -94.89 -55.59 13.47
C SER A 561 -93.66 -54.80 13.95
N LEU A 562 -93.68 -54.32 15.20
CA LEU A 562 -92.58 -53.54 15.78
C LEU A 562 -91.30 -54.37 16.03
N VAL A 563 -91.44 -55.68 16.26
CA VAL A 563 -90.31 -56.61 16.44
C VAL A 563 -89.60 -56.90 15.10
N GLN A 564 -90.33 -56.99 13.99
CA GLN A 564 -89.74 -57.22 12.66
C GLN A 564 -88.94 -56.00 12.16
N THR A 565 -89.43 -54.78 12.38
CA THR A 565 -88.72 -53.55 11.97
C THR A 565 -87.42 -53.35 12.76
N LYS A 566 -87.40 -53.75 14.04
CA LYS A 566 -86.20 -53.66 14.88
C LYS A 566 -85.14 -54.72 14.57
N ASP A 567 -85.53 -55.90 14.07
CA ASP A 567 -84.59 -56.95 13.64
C ASP A 567 -83.84 -56.59 12.33
N GLU A 568 -84.48 -55.85 11.42
CA GLU A 568 -83.84 -55.36 10.18
C GLU A 568 -82.87 -54.20 10.43
N GLU A 569 -83.21 -53.28 11.35
CA GLU A 569 -82.29 -52.23 11.83
C GLU A 569 -81.05 -52.83 12.53
N LEU A 570 -81.24 -53.92 13.30
CA LEU A 570 -80.14 -54.64 13.97
C LEU A 570 -79.19 -55.34 12.97
N LYS A 571 -79.70 -55.75 11.80
CA LYS A 571 -78.93 -56.42 10.74
C LYS A 571 -78.06 -55.43 9.93
N LEU A 572 -78.56 -54.22 9.71
CA LEU A 572 -77.80 -53.10 9.11
C LEU A 572 -76.76 -52.52 10.07
N ALA A 573 -77.06 -52.44 11.36
CA ALA A 573 -76.10 -52.03 12.39
C ALA A 573 -74.95 -53.04 12.57
N LYS A 574 -75.20 -54.36 12.45
CA LYS A 574 -74.16 -55.40 12.53
C LYS A 574 -73.18 -55.40 11.34
N SER A 575 -73.65 -55.13 10.13
CA SER A 575 -72.79 -55.10 8.93
C SER A 575 -71.92 -53.84 8.83
N SER A 576 -72.38 -52.72 9.42
CA SER A 576 -71.58 -51.50 9.57
C SER A 576 -70.51 -51.65 10.68
N LEU A 577 -70.83 -52.33 11.79
CA LEU A 577 -69.88 -52.69 12.84
C LEU A 577 -68.73 -53.60 12.33
N GLU A 578 -69.03 -54.56 11.46
CA GLU A 578 -68.02 -55.46 10.87
C GLU A 578 -67.02 -54.74 9.93
N LYS A 579 -67.46 -53.69 9.23
CA LYS A 579 -66.58 -52.82 8.43
C LYS A 579 -65.69 -51.93 9.29
N ILE A 580 -66.24 -51.40 10.39
CA ILE A 580 -65.49 -50.58 11.36
C ILE A 580 -64.44 -51.44 12.08
N GLU A 581 -64.75 -52.68 12.46
CA GLU A 581 -63.78 -53.60 13.09
C GLU A 581 -62.63 -54.00 12.15
N LYS A 582 -62.91 -54.18 10.84
CA LYS A 582 -61.86 -54.40 9.83
C LYS A 582 -60.98 -53.17 9.58
N GLN A 583 -61.55 -51.96 9.65
CA GLN A 583 -60.78 -50.71 9.58
C GLN A 583 -59.93 -50.48 10.84
N LYS A 584 -60.45 -50.83 12.03
CA LYS A 584 -59.70 -50.80 13.30
C LYS A 584 -58.52 -51.77 13.31
N GLN A 585 -58.69 -53.00 12.82
CA GLN A 585 -57.59 -53.97 12.69
C GLN A 585 -56.49 -53.52 11.71
N ALA A 586 -56.86 -52.84 10.61
CA ALA A 586 -55.89 -52.26 9.67
C ALA A 586 -55.15 -51.03 10.26
N LEU A 587 -55.82 -50.23 11.08
CA LEU A 587 -55.18 -49.14 11.83
C LEU A 587 -54.27 -49.68 12.95
N GLU A 588 -54.63 -50.75 13.64
CA GLU A 588 -53.78 -51.40 14.66
C GLU A 588 -52.51 -52.04 14.06
N SER A 589 -52.58 -52.61 12.86
CA SER A 589 -51.38 -53.13 12.17
C SER A 589 -50.46 -52.00 11.68
N THR A 590 -51.04 -50.89 11.20
CA THR A 590 -50.29 -49.69 10.79
C THR A 590 -49.64 -48.99 11.99
N ASN A 591 -50.35 -48.90 13.12
CA ASN A 591 -49.82 -48.28 14.34
C ASN A 591 -48.69 -49.14 14.95
N LYS A 592 -48.76 -50.48 14.82
CA LYS A 592 -47.65 -51.36 15.21
C LYS A 592 -46.39 -51.16 14.35
N SER A 593 -46.50 -50.89 13.05
CA SER A 593 -45.32 -50.62 12.22
C SER A 593 -44.70 -49.25 12.50
N LEU A 594 -45.55 -48.24 12.79
CA LEU A 594 -45.10 -46.91 13.19
C LEU A 594 -44.41 -46.91 14.55
N VAL A 595 -44.87 -47.73 15.51
CA VAL A 595 -44.19 -47.89 16.80
C VAL A 595 -42.81 -48.53 16.63
N THR A 596 -42.68 -49.54 15.75
CA THR A 596 -41.36 -50.14 15.46
C THR A 596 -40.43 -49.16 14.73
N GLU A 597 -40.93 -48.35 13.80
CA GLU A 597 -40.13 -47.30 13.15
C GLU A 597 -39.70 -46.20 14.15
N TYR A 598 -40.56 -45.88 15.13
CA TYR A 598 -40.23 -44.92 16.18
C TYR A 598 -39.15 -45.46 17.14
N GLU A 599 -39.24 -46.75 17.52
CA GLU A 599 -38.23 -47.42 18.34
C GLU A 599 -36.88 -47.56 17.61
N ASP A 600 -36.90 -47.85 16.31
CA ASP A 600 -35.69 -47.89 15.47
C ASP A 600 -35.06 -46.50 15.29
N ALA A 601 -35.88 -45.47 15.11
CA ALA A 601 -35.40 -44.08 15.06
C ALA A 601 -34.83 -43.61 16.39
N GLU A 602 -35.41 -44.02 17.53
CA GLU A 602 -34.92 -43.70 18.87
C GLU A 602 -33.59 -44.41 19.17
N SER A 603 -33.43 -45.65 18.70
CA SER A 603 -32.16 -46.39 18.73
C SER A 603 -31.05 -45.68 17.94
N LEU A 604 -31.34 -45.24 16.70
CA LEU A 604 -30.39 -44.48 15.88
C LEU A 604 -30.06 -43.11 16.49
N LEU A 605 -31.03 -42.44 17.13
CA LEU A 605 -30.80 -41.18 17.84
C LEU A 605 -29.87 -41.37 19.05
N SER A 606 -29.97 -42.51 19.74
CA SER A 606 -29.09 -42.89 20.86
C SER A 606 -27.66 -43.18 20.39
N GLU A 607 -27.50 -43.90 19.27
CA GLU A 607 -26.18 -44.15 18.66
C GLU A 607 -25.52 -42.87 18.14
N LEU A 608 -26.29 -41.97 17.52
CA LEU A 608 -25.80 -40.67 17.05
C LEU A 608 -25.35 -39.78 18.22
N LYS A 609 -26.11 -39.77 19.35
CA LYS A 609 -25.71 -39.06 20.58
C LYS A 609 -24.43 -39.64 21.19
N ALA A 610 -24.26 -40.96 21.18
CA ALA A 610 -23.03 -41.60 21.65
C ALA A 610 -21.81 -41.29 20.74
N SER A 611 -22.03 -41.21 19.42
CA SER A 611 -21.02 -40.80 18.43
C SER A 611 -20.59 -39.35 18.65
N HIS A 612 -21.53 -38.40 18.76
CA HIS A 612 -21.24 -37.00 19.04
C HIS A 612 -20.53 -36.79 20.38
N LYS A 613 -20.87 -37.57 21.42
CA LYS A 613 -20.18 -37.52 22.73
C LYS A 613 -18.71 -37.95 22.62
N LYS A 614 -18.39 -38.93 21.78
CA LYS A 614 -17.00 -39.34 21.50
C LYS A 614 -16.23 -38.29 20.69
N ALA A 615 -16.89 -37.66 19.71
CA ALA A 615 -16.30 -36.59 18.90
C ALA A 615 -16.01 -35.34 19.75
N LEU A 616 -16.94 -34.93 20.61
CA LEU A 616 -16.76 -33.83 21.57
C LEU A 616 -15.57 -34.06 22.50
N LYS A 617 -15.43 -35.28 23.04
CA LYS A 617 -14.31 -35.61 23.92
C LYS A 617 -12.95 -35.56 23.20
N LYS A 618 -12.87 -35.99 21.94
CA LYS A 618 -11.65 -35.84 21.12
C LYS A 618 -11.32 -34.38 20.83
N LEU A 619 -12.34 -33.54 20.61
CA LEU A 619 -12.16 -32.11 20.39
C LEU A 619 -11.66 -31.42 21.67
N GLU A 620 -12.23 -31.79 22.82
CA GLU A 620 -11.89 -31.28 24.15
C GLU A 620 -10.46 -31.68 24.57
N ASP A 621 -10.07 -32.93 24.30
CA ASP A 621 -8.69 -33.40 24.49
C ASP A 621 -7.72 -32.63 23.58
N SER A 622 -8.08 -32.38 22.32
CA SER A 622 -7.27 -31.59 21.38
C SER A 622 -7.12 -30.14 21.84
N LEU A 623 -8.20 -29.51 22.29
CA LEU A 623 -8.21 -28.15 22.84
C LEU A 623 -7.32 -28.05 24.08
N SER A 624 -7.37 -29.03 24.98
CA SER A 624 -6.52 -29.08 26.17
C SER A 624 -5.02 -29.19 25.83
N SER A 625 -4.67 -29.92 24.75
CA SER A 625 -3.28 -30.03 24.29
C SER A 625 -2.77 -28.75 23.63
N LEU A 626 -3.60 -28.08 22.83
CA LEU A 626 -3.32 -26.78 22.24
C LEU A 626 -3.17 -25.68 23.29
N GLN A 627 -3.98 -25.75 24.35
CA GLN A 627 -3.95 -24.80 25.46
C GLN A 627 -2.67 -24.94 26.30
N LYS A 628 -2.20 -26.17 26.55
CA LYS A 628 -0.86 -26.40 27.14
C LYS A 628 0.27 -25.88 26.25
N SER A 629 0.19 -26.10 24.94
CA SER A 629 1.20 -25.58 23.99
C SER A 629 1.24 -24.05 23.97
N ARG A 630 0.08 -23.39 24.03
CA ARG A 630 0.00 -21.93 24.20
C ARG A 630 0.67 -21.47 25.49
N ASP A 631 0.37 -22.12 26.62
CA ASP A 631 0.93 -21.74 27.93
C ASP A 631 2.45 -21.92 27.98
N ASP A 632 2.98 -22.97 27.33
CA ASP A 632 4.42 -23.22 27.22
C ASP A 632 5.13 -22.19 26.32
N LEU A 633 4.51 -21.80 25.19
CA LEU A 633 5.02 -20.73 24.34
C LEU A 633 4.97 -19.36 25.03
N GLN A 634 3.92 -19.12 25.83
CA GLN A 634 3.78 -17.88 26.58
C GLN A 634 4.82 -17.78 27.71
N LYS A 635 5.16 -18.89 28.36
CA LYS A 635 6.32 -18.96 29.28
C LYS A 635 7.66 -18.72 28.59
N LYS A 636 7.85 -19.26 27.38
CA LYS A 636 9.08 -19.01 26.59
C LYS A 636 9.21 -17.54 26.19
N LEU A 637 8.11 -16.93 25.76
CA LEU A 637 8.07 -15.50 25.41
C LEU A 637 8.34 -14.59 26.61
N GLU A 638 7.84 -14.96 27.79
CA GLU A 638 8.09 -14.20 29.02
C GLU A 638 9.55 -14.33 29.50
N ASN A 639 10.16 -15.52 29.32
CA ASN A 639 11.58 -15.73 29.57
C ASN A 639 12.49 -14.99 28.58
N GLU A 640 12.10 -14.86 27.30
CA GLU A 640 12.83 -14.03 26.34
C GLU A 640 12.69 -12.53 26.61
N LYS A 641 11.55 -12.10 27.17
CA LYS A 641 11.36 -10.72 27.64
C LYS A 641 12.19 -10.38 28.87
N SER A 642 12.38 -11.32 29.80
CA SER A 642 13.25 -11.08 30.96
C SER A 642 14.73 -11.01 30.57
N THR A 643 15.19 -11.86 29.65
CA THR A 643 16.56 -11.79 29.12
C THR A 643 16.81 -10.54 28.27
N ALA A 644 15.82 -10.06 27.52
CA ALA A 644 15.91 -8.77 26.80
C ALA A 644 15.97 -7.56 27.75
N LYS A 645 15.30 -7.62 28.92
CA LYS A 645 15.42 -6.58 29.97
C LYS A 645 16.79 -6.59 30.63
N GLU A 646 17.37 -7.76 30.88
CA GLU A 646 18.73 -7.88 31.40
C GLU A 646 19.78 -7.39 30.39
N PHE A 647 19.63 -7.71 29.11
CA PHE A 647 20.52 -7.21 28.05
C PHE A 647 20.44 -5.68 27.90
N LYS A 648 19.23 -5.11 28.03
CA LYS A 648 19.03 -3.66 28.02
C LYS A 648 19.69 -2.98 29.23
N ALA A 649 19.48 -3.51 30.44
CA ALA A 649 20.12 -2.99 31.65
C ALA A 649 21.66 -3.09 31.59
N LEU A 650 22.19 -4.17 31.01
CA LEU A 650 23.64 -4.34 30.81
C LEU A 650 24.19 -3.35 29.76
N SER A 651 23.44 -3.08 28.70
CA SER A 651 23.83 -2.10 27.66
C SER A 651 23.78 -0.66 28.18
N GLU A 652 22.79 -0.32 29.01
CA GLU A 652 22.66 0.99 29.66
C GLU A 652 23.78 1.18 30.70
N SER A 653 24.06 0.17 31.53
CA SER A 653 25.19 0.20 32.47
C SER A 653 26.54 0.34 31.75
N LYS A 654 26.73 -0.32 30.59
CA LYS A 654 27.98 -0.22 29.82
C LYS A 654 28.13 1.12 29.10
N THR A 655 27.03 1.73 28.67
CA THR A 655 27.05 3.08 28.11
C THR A 655 27.31 4.13 29.18
N GLU A 656 26.81 3.95 30.39
CA GLU A 656 27.09 4.84 31.53
C GLU A 656 28.55 4.74 31.99
N GLU A 657 29.12 3.52 32.00
CA GLU A 657 30.55 3.28 32.28
C GLU A 657 31.47 3.92 31.22
N LEU A 658 31.14 3.77 29.93
CA LEU A 658 31.87 4.44 28.84
C LEU A 658 31.69 5.96 28.85
N THR A 659 30.53 6.46 29.27
CA THR A 659 30.28 7.91 29.41
C THR A 659 31.11 8.49 30.55
N GLN A 660 31.22 7.76 31.66
CA GLN A 660 32.09 8.15 32.78
C GLN A 660 33.57 8.08 32.41
N GLU A 661 33.99 7.05 31.65
CA GLU A 661 35.37 6.94 31.16
C GLU A 661 35.73 8.07 30.17
N VAL A 662 34.79 8.50 29.33
CA VAL A 662 34.96 9.68 28.47
C VAL A 662 35.05 10.97 29.30
N VAL A 663 34.26 11.11 30.38
CA VAL A 663 34.36 12.26 31.29
C VAL A 663 35.70 12.28 32.02
N ASP A 664 36.18 11.14 32.49
CA ASP A 664 37.46 11.01 33.19
C ASP A 664 38.63 11.27 32.23
N LEU A 665 38.60 10.74 31.01
CA LEU A 665 39.58 11.05 29.96
C LEU A 665 39.58 12.53 29.57
N LYS A 666 38.41 13.17 29.52
CA LYS A 666 38.29 14.60 29.20
C LYS A 666 38.81 15.49 30.34
N SER A 667 38.63 15.06 31.59
CA SER A 667 39.23 15.71 32.75
C SER A 667 40.75 15.54 32.79
N SER A 668 41.25 14.37 32.39
CA SER A 668 42.68 14.07 32.23
C SER A 668 43.31 14.87 31.07
N GLN A 669 42.61 14.99 29.94
CA GLN A 669 43.00 15.85 28.82
C GLN A 669 43.11 17.31 29.27
N LYS A 670 42.12 17.82 30.02
CA LYS A 670 42.16 19.19 30.54
C LYS A 670 43.33 19.43 31.51
N SER A 671 43.64 18.45 32.36
CA SER A 671 44.80 18.50 33.25
C SER A 671 46.13 18.44 32.46
N MET A 672 46.19 17.66 31.38
CA MET A 672 47.35 17.64 30.49
C MET A 672 47.49 18.94 29.68
N GLU A 673 46.40 19.57 29.25
CA GLU A 673 46.40 20.88 28.59
C GLU A 673 46.87 21.98 29.53
N GLU A 674 46.46 21.97 30.81
CA GLU A 674 46.99 22.89 31.83
C GLU A 674 48.47 22.62 32.15
N LYS A 675 48.90 21.35 32.16
CA LYS A 675 50.32 20.98 32.29
C LYS A 675 51.13 21.41 31.06
N LEU A 676 50.58 21.28 29.86
CA LEU A 676 51.22 21.73 28.62
C LEU A 676 51.31 23.25 28.60
N LYS A 677 50.27 23.95 29.07
CA LYS A 677 50.25 25.41 29.19
C LYS A 677 51.26 25.91 30.22
N THR A 678 51.33 25.30 31.40
CA THR A 678 52.36 25.62 32.40
C THR A 678 53.78 25.29 31.92
N LEU A 679 53.95 24.24 31.11
CA LEU A 679 55.24 23.92 30.50
C LEU A 679 55.62 24.96 29.44
N ILE A 680 54.69 25.37 28.58
CA ILE A 680 54.86 26.43 27.59
C ILE A 680 55.17 27.76 28.29
N ASP A 681 54.44 28.12 29.34
CA ASP A 681 54.66 29.34 30.13
C ASP A 681 56.02 29.29 30.85
N SER A 682 56.45 28.12 31.30
CA SER A 682 57.79 27.94 31.90
C SER A 682 58.92 27.98 30.87
N SER A 683 58.68 27.49 29.65
CA SER A 683 59.64 27.51 28.55
C SER A 683 59.76 28.91 27.94
N THR A 684 58.65 29.63 27.76
CA THR A 684 58.64 31.04 27.34
C THR A 684 59.21 31.95 28.41
N LYS A 685 59.00 31.64 29.70
CA LYS A 685 59.70 32.35 30.78
C LYS A 685 61.19 32.04 30.79
N LYS A 686 61.62 30.79 30.57
CA LYS A 686 63.05 30.46 30.41
C LYS A 686 63.65 31.09 29.16
N GLU A 687 62.92 31.17 28.07
CA GLU A 687 63.35 31.83 26.84
C GLU A 687 63.45 33.35 27.04
N SER A 688 62.53 33.94 27.80
CA SER A 688 62.61 35.33 28.27
C SER A 688 63.78 35.54 29.24
N ASP A 689 64.05 34.59 30.15
CA ASP A 689 65.18 34.65 31.08
C ASP A 689 66.51 34.43 30.34
N TYR A 690 66.54 33.62 29.28
CA TYR A 690 67.69 33.46 28.40
C TYR A 690 67.89 34.68 27.51
N LEU A 691 66.82 35.29 27.00
CA LEU A 691 66.90 36.56 26.27
C LEU A 691 67.36 37.69 27.18
N GLN A 692 66.85 37.76 28.41
CA GLN A 692 67.32 38.70 29.42
C GLN A 692 68.76 38.40 29.85
N SER A 693 69.16 37.13 29.96
CA SER A 693 70.54 36.75 30.24
C SER A 693 71.47 37.00 29.06
N ILE A 694 71.00 36.90 27.81
CA ILE A 694 71.73 37.30 26.61
C ILE A 694 71.83 38.83 26.57
N GLU A 695 70.78 39.56 26.92
CA GLU A 695 70.80 41.02 26.99
C GLU A 695 71.69 41.50 28.14
N ASP A 696 71.68 40.84 29.29
CA ASP A 696 72.56 41.12 30.42
C ASP A 696 74.00 40.71 30.11
N LEU A 697 74.24 39.60 29.39
CA LEU A 697 75.56 39.23 28.85
C LEU A 697 76.00 40.18 27.74
N THR A 698 75.08 40.77 26.98
CA THR A 698 75.37 41.78 25.94
C THR A 698 75.72 43.10 26.61
N LYS A 699 74.98 43.53 27.63
CA LYS A 699 75.32 44.67 28.48
C LYS A 699 76.58 44.41 29.30
N GLN A 700 76.83 43.18 29.72
CA GLN A 700 78.07 42.79 30.40
C GLN A 700 79.23 42.72 29.42
N ASN A 701 79.02 42.35 28.16
CA ASN A 701 80.00 42.46 27.08
C ASN A 701 80.21 43.91 26.64
N GLU A 702 79.20 44.77 26.64
CA GLU A 702 79.34 46.21 26.44
C GLU A 702 80.05 46.84 27.63
N THR A 703 79.77 46.37 28.86
CA THR A 703 80.47 46.81 30.07
C THR A 703 81.88 46.24 30.12
N LEU A 704 82.13 45.00 29.66
CA LEU A 704 83.45 44.40 29.50
C LEU A 704 84.19 45.01 28.33
N ASN A 705 83.52 45.44 27.26
CA ASN A 705 84.12 46.18 26.16
C ASN A 705 84.43 47.60 26.61
N LEU A 706 83.57 48.27 27.37
CA LEU A 706 83.89 49.50 28.09
C LEU A 706 85.00 49.28 29.12
N LYS A 707 85.07 48.11 29.78
CA LYS A 707 86.17 47.74 30.69
C LYS A 707 87.43 47.31 29.97
N ILE A 708 87.36 46.80 28.75
CA ILE A 708 88.47 46.48 27.86
C ILE A 708 88.94 47.77 27.20
N THR A 709 88.08 48.74 26.97
CA THR A 709 88.42 50.11 26.57
C THR A 709 89.01 50.88 27.76
N GLU A 710 88.52 50.67 28.98
CA GLU A 710 89.13 51.16 30.22
C GLU A 710 90.35 50.34 30.66
N LEU A 711 90.56 49.08 30.25
CA LEU A 711 91.74 48.25 30.57
C LEU A 711 92.82 48.29 29.46
N LEU A 712 92.45 48.61 28.21
CA LEU A 712 93.37 49.15 27.20
C LEU A 712 93.71 50.62 27.50
N GLY A 713 92.84 51.34 28.23
CA GLY A 713 93.11 52.64 28.85
C GLY A 713 93.75 52.59 30.25
N ALA A 714 93.82 51.42 30.91
CA ALA A 714 94.37 51.23 32.26
C ALA A 714 95.36 50.05 32.35
N SER A 715 95.99 49.69 31.22
CA SER A 715 97.26 48.95 31.17
C SER A 715 98.47 49.86 30.89
N VAL A 716 98.30 51.18 31.07
CA VAL A 716 99.40 52.09 31.42
C VAL A 716 99.06 52.76 32.74
N LYS A 717 99.06 51.96 33.82
CA LYS A 717 99.46 52.38 35.18
C LYS A 717 100.26 51.26 35.83
N SER A 718 101.36 50.92 35.18
CA SER A 718 102.59 50.50 35.86
C SER A 718 103.35 51.79 36.15
N GLU A 719 103.71 52.01 37.41
CA GLU A 719 104.23 53.24 38.04
C GLU A 719 105.58 53.79 37.48
N ASP A 720 106.00 53.40 36.28
CA ASP A 720 107.28 53.82 35.66
C ASP A 720 107.14 54.75 34.44
N LEU A 721 105.92 55.08 33.99
CA LEU A 721 105.68 56.00 32.86
C LEU A 721 105.03 57.35 33.26
N GLN A 722 104.36 57.43 34.41
CA GLN A 722 103.77 58.67 34.93
C GLN A 722 104.81 59.61 35.59
N ALA A 723 106.01 59.10 35.93
CA ALA A 723 107.17 59.91 36.35
C ALA A 723 107.97 60.50 35.16
N LYS A 724 107.73 59.99 33.93
CA LYS A 724 108.37 60.48 32.69
C LYS A 724 107.47 61.46 31.93
N GLU A 725 106.14 61.35 32.04
CA GLU A 725 105.21 62.35 31.49
C GLU A 725 105.12 63.63 32.33
N GLU A 726 105.20 63.58 33.67
CA GLU A 726 105.34 64.80 34.50
C GLU A 726 106.68 65.52 34.30
N GLN A 727 107.71 64.82 33.77
CA GLN A 727 108.98 65.43 33.35
C GLN A 727 108.89 66.04 31.92
N ILE A 728 107.95 65.57 31.08
CA ILE A 728 107.69 66.07 29.73
C ILE A 728 106.68 67.24 29.76
N THR A 729 105.69 67.25 30.64
CA THR A 729 104.76 68.40 30.80
C THR A 729 105.44 69.59 31.49
N ALA A 730 106.36 69.36 32.45
CA ALA A 730 107.20 70.41 33.04
C ALA A 730 108.28 70.95 32.07
N LEU A 731 108.75 70.13 31.12
CA LEU A 731 109.62 70.56 30.01
C LEU A 731 108.84 71.20 28.85
N GLN A 732 107.56 70.89 28.65
CA GLN A 732 106.70 71.51 27.64
C GLN A 732 106.13 72.86 28.11
N GLU A 733 105.87 73.06 29.41
CA GLU A 733 105.54 74.38 29.97
C GLU A 733 106.76 75.31 30.04
N THR A 734 107.98 74.81 30.30
CA THR A 734 109.21 75.60 30.15
C THR A 734 109.62 75.84 28.69
N THR A 735 109.22 74.98 27.74
CA THR A 735 109.41 75.20 26.29
C THR A 735 108.36 76.16 25.70
N ALA A 736 107.17 76.27 26.30
CA ALA A 736 106.17 77.29 25.99
C ALA A 736 106.57 78.68 26.53
N ASP A 737 107.15 78.76 27.74
CA ASP A 737 107.69 80.01 28.31
C ASP A 737 109.00 80.46 27.64
N LEU A 738 109.84 79.52 27.19
CA LEU A 738 111.01 79.81 26.32
C LEU A 738 110.60 80.17 24.89
N LYS A 739 109.50 79.65 24.32
CA LYS A 739 108.96 80.09 23.02
C LYS A 739 108.31 81.48 23.10
N GLN A 740 107.68 81.86 24.21
CA GLN A 740 107.20 83.23 24.45
C GLN A 740 108.34 84.22 24.75
N GLN A 741 109.44 83.80 25.37
CA GLN A 741 110.66 84.62 25.53
C GLN A 741 111.51 84.70 24.24
N ILE A 742 111.50 83.67 23.37
CA ILE A 742 112.16 83.68 22.06
C ILE A 742 111.35 84.49 21.02
N ALA A 743 110.01 84.58 21.15
CA ALA A 743 109.17 85.53 20.41
C ALA A 743 109.34 87.00 20.87
N ALA A 744 109.74 87.23 22.13
CA ALA A 744 110.14 88.56 22.63
C ALA A 744 111.60 88.93 22.29
N LEU A 745 112.49 87.95 22.12
CA LEU A 745 113.89 88.13 21.68
C LEU A 745 114.07 88.25 20.15
N SER A 746 113.11 87.81 19.34
CA SER A 746 113.06 88.06 17.89
C SER A 746 112.62 89.50 17.59
N LYS A 747 111.70 90.07 18.39
CA LYS A 747 111.33 91.50 18.36
C LYS A 747 112.44 92.45 18.86
N LEU A 748 113.26 92.01 19.84
CA LEU A 748 114.45 92.75 20.32
C LEU A 748 115.71 92.56 19.43
N LYS A 749 115.76 91.51 18.60
CA LYS A 749 116.80 91.34 17.56
C LYS A 749 116.54 92.20 16.32
N GLU A 750 115.29 92.44 15.96
CA GLU A 750 114.92 93.36 14.87
C GLU A 750 115.05 94.84 15.28
N GLU A 751 114.87 95.21 16.55
CA GLU A 751 115.17 96.57 17.06
C GLU A 751 116.67 96.84 17.31
N LYS A 752 117.49 95.81 17.58
CA LYS A 752 118.96 95.95 17.70
C LYS A 752 119.65 96.14 16.34
N ILE A 753 119.13 95.51 15.28
CA ILE A 753 119.62 95.65 13.90
C ILE A 753 119.34 97.07 13.33
N VAL A 754 118.32 97.77 13.87
CA VAL A 754 117.98 99.17 13.53
C VAL A 754 118.70 100.22 14.43
N LEU A 755 119.28 99.81 15.57
CA LEU A 755 120.06 100.67 16.47
C LEU A 755 121.58 100.58 16.27
N GLU A 756 122.13 99.45 15.78
CA GLU A 756 123.57 99.32 15.45
C GLU A 756 123.93 99.92 14.07
N THR A 757 122.95 100.25 13.23
CA THR A 757 123.09 101.11 12.03
C THR A 757 123.16 102.61 12.35
N LYS A 758 123.06 103.01 13.63
CA LYS A 758 123.16 104.42 14.09
C LYS A 758 124.38 104.75 14.95
N LEU A 759 125.34 103.84 15.15
CA LEU A 759 126.53 104.09 15.99
C LEU A 759 127.88 103.78 15.31
N SER A 760 127.91 103.92 13.98
CA SER A 760 129.09 104.45 13.30
C SER A 760 129.09 105.98 13.49
N SER A 761 130.17 106.48 14.10
CA SER A 761 130.67 107.87 14.14
C SER A 761 130.47 108.67 15.45
N ILE A 762 131.63 109.04 16.04
CA ILE A 762 131.89 110.13 17.03
C ILE A 762 131.71 109.70 18.52
N ASP A 763 132.63 109.82 19.48
CA ASP A 763 133.90 110.55 19.68
C ASP A 763 134.69 109.81 20.80
N LYS A 764 136.01 109.57 20.70
CA LYS A 764 137.13 110.40 21.22
C LYS A 764 137.00 110.96 22.64
N ASN A 765 138.12 110.83 23.35
CA ASN A 765 138.60 111.63 24.48
C ASN A 765 138.24 111.19 25.92
N SER A 766 139.16 110.37 26.45
CA SER A 766 140.04 110.69 27.60
C SER A 766 139.46 110.95 29.00
N VAL A 767 139.73 109.98 29.91
CA VAL A 767 140.42 110.09 31.24
C VAL A 767 139.72 110.95 32.34
N PRO A 768 139.93 110.76 33.67
CA PRO A 768 140.57 109.69 34.50
C PRO A 768 139.53 109.04 35.47
N LYS A 769 139.76 107.92 36.18
CA LYS A 769 140.60 107.65 37.37
C LYS A 769 140.37 106.14 37.70
N SER A 770 141.35 105.28 38.01
CA SER A 770 142.24 105.26 39.18
C SER A 770 141.47 105.23 40.51
N GLU A 771 141.37 104.04 41.10
CA GLU A 771 142.13 103.70 42.32
C GLU A 771 142.58 102.22 42.16
N PHE A 772 143.87 101.93 41.94
CA PHE A 772 145.01 102.22 42.82
C PHE A 772 144.84 101.39 44.09
N ASP A 773 145.47 100.21 44.09
CA ASP A 773 146.76 100.06 44.75
C ASP A 773 146.58 100.15 46.27
N GLU A 774 146.29 98.98 46.84
CA GLU A 774 147.02 98.44 47.97
C GLU A 774 147.14 96.93 47.71
N MET A 775 148.24 96.54 47.05
CA MET A 775 149.45 96.07 47.73
C MET A 775 149.44 94.53 47.70
N ILE A 776 149.78 93.92 46.55
CA ILE A 776 151.17 93.58 46.18
C ILE A 776 151.87 92.85 47.32
N LEU A 777 152.58 91.79 46.94
CA LEU A 777 153.57 91.01 47.69
C LEU A 777 153.04 89.67 48.19
N VAL A 778 153.65 88.52 47.94
CA VAL A 778 154.92 88.08 47.33
C VAL A 778 154.86 86.56 47.61
N MET A 779 155.23 85.57 46.82
CA MET A 779 156.23 85.31 45.80
C MET A 779 155.81 83.94 45.24
N ASP A 780 156.20 83.59 44.02
CA ASP A 780 156.67 82.22 43.73
C ASP A 780 157.44 82.32 42.41
N ASP A 781 158.76 82.35 42.53
CA ASP A 781 159.71 82.49 41.45
C ASP A 781 159.53 81.38 40.37
N LEU A 782 159.10 81.75 39.15
CA LEU A 782 159.94 81.77 37.92
C LEU A 782 159.16 81.85 36.59
N ASP A 783 159.31 83.01 35.94
CA ASP A 783 159.63 83.30 34.53
C ASP A 783 158.67 83.19 33.30
N GLU A 784 158.55 84.38 32.68
CA GLU A 784 158.68 84.76 31.26
C GLU A 784 157.63 84.47 30.15
N LYS A 785 157.12 85.62 29.66
CA LYS A 785 156.95 86.07 28.25
C LYS A 785 155.69 85.63 27.46
N LYS A 786 154.73 86.52 27.17
CA LYS A 786 154.78 87.75 26.32
C LYS A 786 154.42 87.46 24.85
N ASN A 787 153.45 88.25 24.39
CA ASN A 787 153.33 88.89 23.07
C ASN A 787 152.42 88.32 21.97
N LYS A 788 151.59 89.26 21.46
CA LYS A 788 151.29 89.55 20.03
C LYS A 788 150.15 88.77 19.39
N TYR A 789 149.29 89.32 18.53
CA TYR A 789 149.06 90.63 17.87
C TYR A 789 147.70 90.41 17.15
N LYS A 790 146.62 91.20 17.23
CA LYS A 790 146.44 92.59 16.81
C LYS A 790 147.15 92.96 15.50
N MET A 791 146.54 92.65 14.36
CA MET A 791 146.57 93.47 13.13
C MET A 791 145.62 92.93 12.04
N LEU A 792 144.98 93.85 11.30
CA LEU A 792 144.12 93.69 10.10
C LEU A 792 142.69 93.15 10.36
N ALA A 793 141.60 93.92 10.34
CA ALA A 793 141.20 94.99 9.42
C ALA A 793 141.32 94.61 7.93
N LYS A 794 140.21 94.20 7.31
CA LYS A 794 139.80 94.66 5.97
C LYS A 794 138.49 93.99 5.52
N LYS A 795 137.53 94.87 5.25
CA LYS A 795 136.62 94.86 4.10
C LYS A 795 135.43 93.90 4.15
N LEU A 796 134.24 94.47 4.39
CA LEU A 796 133.22 94.85 3.38
C LEU A 796 132.26 93.65 3.21
N GLY A 797 131.02 93.72 3.70
CA GLY A 797 129.92 94.51 3.09
C GLY A 797 129.00 93.50 2.39
N ALA A 798 127.76 93.35 2.84
CA ALA A 798 126.56 94.00 2.28
C ALA A 798 126.24 93.54 0.84
N ASP A 799 124.96 93.28 0.56
CA ASP A 799 124.50 93.03 -0.80
C ASP A 799 123.33 92.02 -0.96
N VAL A 800 122.10 92.52 -1.17
CA VAL A 800 121.09 92.08 -2.17
C VAL A 800 120.33 90.73 -2.09
N SER A 801 118.99 90.88 -2.03
CA SER A 801 117.97 90.45 -3.03
C SER A 801 117.95 89.00 -3.60
N SER A 802 116.71 88.49 -3.62
CA SER A 802 116.07 87.48 -4.48
C SER A 802 115.95 86.03 -4.00
N ASP A 803 114.69 85.58 -4.02
CA ASP A 803 114.21 84.30 -4.57
C ASP A 803 113.97 83.07 -3.67
N GLU A 804 112.88 82.39 -4.06
CA GLU A 804 112.50 80.96 -3.90
C GLU A 804 111.79 80.41 -2.63
N GLU A 805 110.54 79.97 -2.87
CA GLU A 805 109.89 78.65 -2.58
C GLU A 805 109.74 78.15 -1.12
N SER A 806 108.71 77.38 -0.70
CA SER A 806 107.43 76.88 -1.24
C SER A 806 106.72 76.15 -0.06
N GLU A 807 105.40 76.28 0.09
CA GLU A 807 104.57 75.47 1.01
C GLU A 807 103.41 74.86 0.19
N ASP A 808 103.21 73.54 0.34
CA ASP A 808 102.10 72.71 -0.16
C ASP A 808 101.38 72.09 1.06
N ASP A 809 100.06 72.01 0.98
CA ASP A 809 99.08 71.57 2.00
C ASP A 809 98.57 70.11 1.79
N ASP A 810 98.35 69.43 2.93
CA ASP A 810 97.24 68.54 3.40
C ASP A 810 96.72 67.37 2.51
N ASP A 811 96.98 66.09 2.89
CA ASP A 811 96.29 65.17 3.87
C ASP A 811 94.99 64.56 3.27
N GLU A 812 94.87 63.31 2.80
CA GLU A 812 95.26 61.92 3.20
C GLU A 812 94.41 61.24 4.30
N ASP A 813 93.89 60.07 3.91
CA ASP A 813 92.82 59.23 4.47
C ASP A 813 93.36 57.94 5.11
N GLU A 814 92.44 57.23 5.77
CA GLU A 814 92.43 55.78 6.06
C GLU A 814 93.33 55.29 7.22
N ASP A 815 92.86 54.43 8.14
CA ASP A 815 91.91 53.31 8.04
C ASP A 815 90.97 53.16 9.27
#